data_AF-A0A6P0R4K6-F1
#
_entry.id   AF-A0A6P0R4K6-F1
#
_cell.length_a   1.000
_cell.length_b   1.000
_cell.length_c   1.000
_cell.angle_alpha   90.00
_cell.angle_beta   90.00
_cell.angle_gamma   90.00
#
_symmetry.space_group_name_H-M   'P 1'
#
loop_
_entity.id
_entity.type
_entity.pdbx_description
1 polymer ?
#
loop_
_entity_poly.entity_id
_entity_poly.type
_entity_poly.pdbx_seq_one_letter_code
_entity_poly.pdbx_strand_id
1 'polypeptide(L)'
;MVEAKSYKDTVNLPQTNFNMRANSVTREPELQKFWAESQIYERLSQTNPGEIFTLHDGPPYANGNLHIGHAMNKILKDIINRYQILQGRKVRYVPGWDCHGLPIELKVIQNLKSAERAKLTPIELRYKARDFALETVDKQRESFKRYGVWGDWETPYMTLSPEYEAAQIGVFGKMVLKGYIYRGLKPVHWSPSSKTALAEAELEYPEGHTSRSIYAAFKITNLAKAVEKSLAPYLEKLWVAIWTTTPWTIPGNLAVSVNPDLNYAVVKPDADYAMGKDKLFIVAAEAVERLSATLGTTLTTVATVKGEDLENCTYQHPLFERESKIVIGGDYVTTDSGTGLVHTAPGHGQEDYIVGQRYGLPILSPVDGNGKFTAEAGEYEGLKVLDEGNVAIIEALQNVNSLLKEEAYEHKYPYDWRTKKPTIFRATEQWFASVEGFRDEAVKAIADVQWIPAQGENRITPMVSDRSDWCISRQRSWGVPIPVFYDEKTGEPLLNEETIAHVQKIIAEKGSDAWWEMSVAELLPETYRQDADKYRKGTDTMDVWFDSGSSWAAVAQQREGLKYPVDVYLEGSDQHRGWFQSSLLTSIATNGVAPYKTVLTHGFVLDENGRKMSKSLGNVVDPSIVIEGGKNQKQEPPYGADILRLWVSSVDYSSDVPLGKNILKQIADIYRKIRNTARFLLGNIHDFDPAKDAVAYEEMPELDRYMLHRMTEVFAEVKDGFEKYQYFRFFQTIQNFCVVDLSNFYLDIAKDRLYISATDAFRRRSCQTVLAVAVENLAKAIAPVLPHTAEDIWQNLPYPTPYKSVFESGWVKLESKWHNPELVKLWEELRKTRTEVNKVLEKARAEKAIGAPLEAKVLLYVKDAEFREQIQAFNPIAKADKNQSEILEAKIENEPGKIAKINPNDAPKFTTIFAKIMNFLADFPENLFKLFSEYQKPLGGLFLIIISVLLIRVTVTGLETINDLPIVNFLMELVGIIYTIRFITHNLLFAKSRQNLSEKIKVTAEDILGKEALVRKNQKMPDNTIQQSATLLSLSAKGVPPKVDTPPVPQVVETETLPQQPKNIKAMIAGNGVDELRYLFITSQVELLESPEALENLEYKSISDSLGVGVVKADGEKCDRCWNYSTHVGVSSEDPTICERCVVSLAGEF
;
A
#
# COMPACT_ATOMS: atom_id res chain seq x y z
N MET A 1 42.85 -34.10 -43.05
CA MET A 1 41.69 -33.37 -42.50
C MET A 1 42.19 -32.65 -41.27
N VAL A 2 42.00 -31.32 -41.20
CA VAL A 2 42.18 -30.57 -39.94
C VAL A 2 40.88 -30.72 -39.15
N GLU A 3 40.96 -30.86 -37.83
CA GLU A 3 39.75 -30.84 -37.00
C GLU A 3 39.07 -29.47 -37.11
N ALA A 4 37.75 -29.44 -37.22
CA ALA A 4 37.01 -28.19 -37.34
C ALA A 4 37.12 -27.39 -36.03
N LYS A 5 37.83 -26.25 -36.06
CA LYS A 5 37.89 -25.31 -34.92
C LYS A 5 36.46 -24.96 -34.48
N SER A 6 36.11 -25.24 -33.24
CA SER A 6 34.86 -24.79 -32.64
C SER A 6 34.97 -23.30 -32.29
N TYR A 7 34.68 -22.41 -33.24
CA TYR A 7 34.73 -20.95 -33.01
C TYR A 7 33.81 -20.50 -31.85
N LYS A 8 32.79 -21.30 -31.51
CA LYS A 8 31.91 -21.08 -30.36
C LYS A 8 32.68 -20.94 -29.04
N ASP A 9 33.80 -21.64 -28.89
CA ASP A 9 34.62 -21.62 -27.67
C ASP A 9 35.63 -20.45 -27.66
N THR A 10 35.64 -19.62 -28.71
CA THR A 10 36.39 -18.35 -28.80
C THR A 10 35.51 -17.12 -28.48
N VAL A 11 34.34 -17.34 -27.88
CA VAL A 11 33.33 -16.31 -27.59
C VAL A 11 33.32 -16.00 -26.11
N ASN A 12 33.35 -14.71 -25.76
CA ASN A 12 33.43 -14.23 -24.37
C ASN A 12 32.08 -14.36 -23.64
N LEU A 13 31.72 -15.59 -23.24
CA LEU A 13 30.44 -15.91 -22.60
C LEU A 13 30.38 -15.43 -21.13
N PRO A 14 29.19 -15.11 -20.58
CA PRO A 14 29.07 -14.58 -19.22
C PRO A 14 29.36 -15.62 -18.12
N GLN A 15 30.27 -15.31 -17.19
CA GLN A 15 30.67 -16.16 -16.08
C GLN A 15 30.36 -15.49 -14.73
N THR A 16 29.61 -16.14 -13.84
CA THR A 16 29.40 -15.62 -12.46
C THR A 16 28.89 -16.71 -11.53
N ASN A 17 29.34 -16.66 -10.27
CA ASN A 17 28.85 -17.47 -9.16
C ASN A 17 27.43 -17.09 -8.72
N PHE A 18 26.93 -15.91 -9.14
CA PHE A 18 25.60 -15.42 -8.82
C PHE A 18 24.52 -16.29 -9.47
N ASN A 19 23.79 -17.05 -8.65
CA ASN A 19 22.82 -18.02 -9.11
C ASN A 19 21.57 -17.39 -9.73
N MET A 20 21.06 -17.98 -10.82
CA MET A 20 19.83 -17.53 -11.51
C MET A 20 18.57 -17.69 -10.64
N ARG A 21 18.58 -18.62 -9.69
CA ARG A 21 17.59 -18.71 -8.61
C ARG A 21 18.23 -18.19 -7.33
N ALA A 22 17.49 -17.44 -6.52
CA ALA A 22 17.99 -16.89 -5.26
C ALA A 22 18.18 -17.95 -4.17
N ASN A 23 17.48 -19.09 -4.25
CA ASN A 23 17.45 -20.13 -3.22
C ASN A 23 17.18 -19.55 -1.81
N SER A 24 16.19 -18.66 -1.74
CA SER A 24 15.99 -17.69 -0.65
C SER A 24 15.95 -18.29 0.76
N VAL A 25 15.36 -19.49 0.90
CA VAL A 25 15.32 -20.28 2.16
C VAL A 25 16.70 -20.53 2.77
N THR A 26 17.73 -20.66 1.95
CA THR A 26 19.12 -20.88 2.39
C THR A 26 19.91 -19.58 2.33
N ARG A 27 19.79 -18.83 1.23
CA ARG A 27 20.64 -17.65 0.98
C ARG A 27 20.26 -16.42 1.80
N GLU A 28 18.98 -16.21 2.14
CA GLU A 28 18.59 -15.08 3.00
C GLU A 28 19.12 -15.27 4.43
N PRO A 29 18.99 -16.44 5.10
CA PRO A 29 19.62 -16.67 6.41
C PRO A 29 21.15 -16.57 6.41
N GLU A 30 21.85 -17.02 5.37
CA GLU A 30 23.31 -16.82 5.24
C GLU A 30 23.69 -15.32 5.29
N LEU A 31 22.95 -14.49 4.56
CA LEU A 31 23.19 -13.06 4.47
C LEU A 31 22.79 -12.32 5.76
N GLN A 32 21.66 -12.72 6.37
CA GLN A 32 21.24 -12.24 7.69
C GLN A 32 22.30 -12.55 8.76
N LYS A 33 22.85 -13.77 8.74
CA LYS A 33 23.94 -14.18 9.63
C LYS A 33 25.22 -13.36 9.37
N PHE A 34 25.61 -13.18 8.11
CA PHE A 34 26.77 -12.36 7.73
C PHE A 34 26.65 -10.90 8.24
N TRP A 35 25.46 -10.29 8.14
CA TRP A 35 25.24 -8.93 8.64
C TRP A 35 25.44 -8.84 10.17
N ALA A 36 24.97 -9.83 10.92
CA ALA A 36 25.12 -9.89 12.37
C ALA A 36 26.57 -10.17 12.79
N GLU A 37 27.23 -11.16 12.20
CA GLU A 37 28.65 -11.49 12.48
C GLU A 37 29.61 -10.35 12.08
N SER A 38 29.26 -9.56 11.06
CA SER A 38 30.03 -8.38 10.62
C SER A 38 29.59 -7.06 11.28
N GLN A 39 28.61 -7.13 12.19
CA GLN A 39 27.99 -6.02 12.92
C GLN A 39 27.65 -4.81 12.01
N ILE A 40 27.03 -5.07 10.86
CA ILE A 40 26.79 -4.05 9.83
C ILE A 40 25.83 -2.98 10.35
N TYR A 41 24.71 -3.40 10.96
CA TYR A 41 23.69 -2.48 11.49
C TYR A 41 24.21 -1.71 12.71
N GLU A 42 24.88 -2.39 13.63
CA GLU A 42 25.38 -1.86 14.90
C GLU A 42 26.47 -0.80 14.66
N ARG A 43 27.36 -1.06 13.69
CA ARG A 43 28.35 -0.05 13.27
C ARG A 43 27.66 1.12 12.56
N LEU A 44 26.91 0.89 11.48
CA LEU A 44 26.33 1.98 10.69
C LEU A 44 25.36 2.86 11.48
N SER A 45 24.57 2.30 12.40
CA SER A 45 23.67 3.07 13.27
C SER A 45 24.41 4.04 14.21
N GLN A 46 25.68 3.78 14.54
CA GLN A 46 26.49 4.56 15.48
C GLN A 46 27.55 5.43 14.80
N THR A 47 28.23 4.92 13.75
CA THR A 47 29.41 5.54 13.13
C THR A 47 29.11 6.35 11.88
N ASN A 48 27.89 6.30 11.34
CA ASN A 48 27.49 7.12 10.20
C ASN A 48 27.70 8.63 10.46
N PRO A 49 28.16 9.43 9.48
CA PRO A 49 28.63 10.80 9.73
C PRO A 49 27.52 11.83 9.91
N GLY A 50 26.28 11.54 9.50
CA GLY A 50 25.15 12.46 9.53
C GLY A 50 24.39 12.49 10.87
N GLU A 51 23.29 13.26 10.88
CA GLU A 51 22.43 13.40 12.05
C GLU A 51 21.76 12.09 12.48
N ILE A 52 21.30 12.06 13.74
CA ILE A 52 20.35 11.07 14.23
C ILE A 52 19.01 11.25 13.49
N PHE A 53 18.49 10.15 12.97
CA PHE A 53 17.11 10.01 12.50
C PHE A 53 16.41 8.95 13.37
N THR A 54 15.26 9.31 13.94
CA THR A 54 14.47 8.42 14.79
C THR A 54 13.10 8.17 14.15
N LEU A 55 12.92 6.97 13.60
CA LEU A 55 11.60 6.36 13.46
C LEU A 55 11.29 5.60 14.75
N HIS A 56 10.22 5.98 15.43
CA HIS A 56 9.76 5.27 16.63
C HIS A 56 8.77 4.17 16.26
N ASP A 57 8.89 3.03 16.93
CA ASP A 57 8.12 1.84 16.65
C ASP A 57 6.87 1.80 17.51
N GLY A 58 5.68 1.77 16.91
CA GLY A 58 4.44 1.44 17.63
C GLY A 58 4.47 -0.03 18.06
N PRO A 59 4.15 -0.33 19.34
CA PRO A 59 4.39 -1.64 19.90
C PRO A 59 3.30 -2.65 19.51
N PRO A 60 3.58 -3.70 18.70
CA PRO A 60 2.66 -4.82 18.51
C PRO A 60 2.33 -5.54 19.82
N TYR A 61 1.08 -5.98 19.96
CA TYR A 61 0.65 -6.76 21.13
C TYR A 61 1.29 -8.16 21.15
N ALA A 62 1.86 -8.53 22.29
CA ALA A 62 2.42 -9.85 22.56
C ALA A 62 1.33 -10.91 22.86
N ASN A 63 0.37 -11.11 21.94
CA ASN A 63 -0.81 -11.97 22.16
C ASN A 63 -1.02 -13.14 21.16
N GLY A 64 -0.17 -13.28 20.13
CA GLY A 64 -0.21 -14.39 19.17
C GLY A 64 0.76 -14.24 18.00
N ASN A 65 0.62 -15.11 16.99
CA ASN A 65 1.42 -15.06 15.76
C ASN A 65 1.16 -13.77 14.97
N LEU A 66 2.20 -13.31 14.27
CA LEU A 66 2.11 -12.22 13.30
C LEU A 66 1.23 -12.60 12.10
N HIS A 67 0.79 -11.58 11.38
CA HIS A 67 0.02 -11.70 10.14
C HIS A 67 0.53 -10.69 9.11
N ILE A 68 0.10 -10.80 7.85
CA ILE A 68 0.61 -9.98 6.74
C ILE A 68 0.64 -8.46 6.99
N GLY A 69 -0.37 -7.89 7.68
CA GLY A 69 -0.34 -6.47 8.09
C GLY A 69 0.86 -6.08 8.98
N HIS A 70 1.29 -6.96 9.91
CA HIS A 70 2.49 -6.74 10.73
C HIS A 70 3.77 -6.80 9.87
N ALA A 71 3.81 -7.69 8.88
CA ALA A 71 4.93 -7.76 7.95
C ALA A 71 5.02 -6.50 7.09
N MET A 72 3.90 -6.05 6.51
CA MET A 72 3.83 -4.79 5.75
C MET A 72 4.30 -3.59 6.58
N ASN A 73 3.77 -3.44 7.79
CA ASN A 73 4.17 -2.40 8.75
C ASN A 73 5.68 -2.36 9.00
N LYS A 74 6.27 -3.47 9.47
CA LYS A 74 7.70 -3.52 9.79
C LYS A 74 8.60 -3.40 8.55
N ILE A 75 8.17 -3.92 7.40
CA ILE A 75 8.91 -3.76 6.15
C ILE A 75 8.93 -2.30 5.71
N LEU A 76 7.82 -1.55 5.82
CA LEU A 76 7.81 -0.10 5.54
C LEU A 76 8.77 0.66 6.48
N LYS A 77 8.76 0.35 7.78
CA LYS A 77 9.70 0.92 8.76
C LYS A 77 11.17 0.62 8.41
N ASP A 78 11.47 -0.63 8.04
CA ASP A 78 12.82 -1.07 7.66
C ASP A 78 13.29 -0.46 6.32
N ILE A 79 12.39 -0.29 5.35
CA ILE A 79 12.67 0.42 4.09
C ILE A 79 13.08 1.88 4.37
N ILE A 80 12.37 2.59 5.25
CA ILE A 80 12.73 3.95 5.69
C ILE A 80 14.10 3.95 6.38
N ASN A 81 14.28 3.07 7.37
CA ASN A 81 15.50 3.02 8.17
C ASN A 81 16.75 2.70 7.32
N ARG A 82 16.66 1.71 6.41
CA ARG A 82 17.75 1.37 5.48
C ARG A 82 18.06 2.50 4.51
N TYR A 83 17.04 3.19 4.00
CA TYR A 83 17.26 4.37 3.15
C TYR A 83 18.02 5.47 3.91
N GLN A 84 17.62 5.79 5.13
CA GLN A 84 18.29 6.82 5.95
C GLN A 84 19.73 6.40 6.36
N ILE A 85 19.98 5.10 6.61
CA ILE A 85 21.34 4.57 6.79
C ILE A 85 22.20 4.80 5.54
N LEU A 86 21.66 4.55 4.34
CA LEU A 86 22.38 4.79 3.08
C LEU A 86 22.59 6.28 2.78
N GLN A 87 21.70 7.18 3.23
CA GLN A 87 21.94 8.63 3.26
C GLN A 87 23.02 9.05 4.28
N GLY A 88 23.61 8.11 5.02
CA GLY A 88 24.66 8.37 6.01
C GLY A 88 24.16 8.93 7.33
N ARG A 89 22.86 8.77 7.67
CA ARG A 89 22.31 9.14 8.98
C ARG A 89 22.52 8.05 10.03
N LYS A 90 22.56 8.44 11.30
CA LYS A 90 22.56 7.52 12.44
C LYS A 90 21.13 7.07 12.73
N VAL A 91 20.86 5.77 12.58
CA VAL A 91 19.52 5.20 12.73
C VAL A 91 19.56 4.03 13.70
N ARG A 92 19.28 4.30 14.99
CA ARG A 92 19.00 3.27 15.99
C ARG A 92 17.49 3.04 16.01
N TYR A 93 17.02 2.02 15.29
CA TYR A 93 15.64 1.57 15.38
C TYR A 93 15.51 0.61 16.57
N VAL A 94 14.62 0.93 17.51
CA VAL A 94 14.36 0.13 18.72
C VAL A 94 12.97 -0.49 18.59
N PRO A 95 12.85 -1.79 18.27
CA PRO A 95 11.58 -2.49 18.28
C PRO A 95 10.98 -2.55 19.68
N GLY A 96 9.66 -2.58 19.78
CA GLY A 96 8.99 -2.83 21.05
C GLY A 96 7.72 -3.65 20.99
N TRP A 97 7.15 -3.89 22.17
CA TRP A 97 5.97 -4.73 22.36
C TRP A 97 5.05 -4.23 23.46
N ASP A 98 3.74 -4.36 23.22
CA ASP A 98 2.72 -4.16 24.25
C ASP A 98 2.41 -5.51 24.88
N CYS A 99 2.86 -5.63 26.12
CA CYS A 99 2.82 -6.83 26.92
C CYS A 99 1.68 -6.84 27.93
N HIS A 100 0.81 -5.81 27.99
CA HIS A 100 -0.15 -5.62 29.08
C HIS A 100 -1.63 -5.87 28.72
N GLY A 101 -2.47 -5.86 29.75
CA GLY A 101 -3.92 -5.78 29.67
C GLY A 101 -4.68 -7.05 29.31
N LEU A 102 -5.97 -6.82 29.02
CA LEU A 102 -7.00 -7.81 28.74
C LEU A 102 -6.67 -8.86 27.64
N PRO A 103 -5.95 -8.60 26.52
CA PRO A 103 -5.68 -9.65 25.53
C PRO A 103 -4.86 -10.82 26.11
N ILE A 104 -3.89 -10.51 26.97
CA ILE A 104 -2.94 -11.49 27.50
C ILE A 104 -3.56 -12.23 28.69
N GLU A 105 -4.27 -11.53 29.58
CA GLU A 105 -5.06 -12.19 30.63
C GLU A 105 -6.05 -13.21 30.05
N LEU A 106 -6.78 -12.84 28.99
CA LEU A 106 -7.73 -13.77 28.35
C LEU A 106 -7.03 -14.97 27.70
N LYS A 107 -5.84 -14.81 27.14
CA LYS A 107 -5.06 -15.93 26.59
C LYS A 107 -4.60 -16.90 27.67
N VAL A 108 -4.06 -16.39 28.78
CA VAL A 108 -3.72 -17.18 29.96
C VAL A 108 -4.95 -17.93 30.49
N ILE A 109 -6.06 -17.20 30.68
CA ILE A 109 -7.31 -17.74 31.24
C ILE A 109 -7.97 -18.78 30.31
N GLN A 110 -7.83 -18.65 28.98
CA GLN A 110 -8.30 -19.64 28.00
C GLN A 110 -7.50 -20.94 28.04
N ASN A 111 -6.23 -20.89 28.45
CA ASN A 111 -5.33 -22.05 28.52
C ASN A 111 -5.40 -22.80 29.88
N LEU A 112 -6.02 -22.20 30.90
CA LEU A 112 -6.20 -22.79 32.24
C LEU A 112 -7.48 -23.62 32.36
N LYS A 113 -7.44 -24.70 33.16
CA LYS A 113 -8.65 -25.48 33.47
C LYS A 113 -9.55 -24.72 34.44
N SER A 114 -10.86 -24.97 34.40
CA SER A 114 -11.86 -24.27 35.24
C SER A 114 -11.54 -24.31 36.75
N ALA A 115 -10.99 -25.43 37.25
CA ALA A 115 -10.61 -25.59 38.66
C ALA A 115 -9.30 -24.86 39.05
N GLU A 116 -8.44 -24.57 38.07
CA GLU A 116 -7.23 -23.76 38.24
C GLU A 116 -7.62 -22.27 38.21
N ARG A 117 -8.43 -21.88 37.22
CA ARG A 117 -9.01 -20.52 37.09
C ARG A 117 -9.77 -20.07 38.35
N ALA A 118 -10.49 -20.98 39.00
CA ALA A 118 -11.26 -20.68 40.21
C ALA A 118 -10.42 -20.41 41.47
N LYS A 119 -9.10 -20.64 41.43
CA LYS A 119 -8.17 -20.42 42.55
C LYS A 119 -7.12 -19.34 42.29
N LEU A 120 -7.06 -18.82 41.07
CA LEU A 120 -5.99 -17.95 40.58
C LEU A 120 -6.01 -16.59 41.30
N THR A 121 -4.97 -16.28 42.06
CA THR A 121 -4.78 -14.97 42.70
C THR A 121 -4.31 -13.92 41.67
N PRO A 122 -4.44 -12.60 41.98
CA PRO A 122 -3.96 -11.53 41.11
C PRO A 122 -2.47 -11.69 40.73
N ILE A 123 -1.60 -12.01 41.69
CA ILE A 123 -0.16 -12.13 41.44
C ILE A 123 0.19 -13.38 40.60
N GLU A 124 -0.49 -14.51 40.80
CA GLU A 124 -0.32 -15.69 39.93
C GLU A 124 -0.82 -15.45 38.51
N LEU A 125 -1.87 -14.63 38.32
CA LEU A 125 -2.31 -14.19 37.00
C LEU A 125 -1.25 -13.32 36.34
N ARG A 126 -0.68 -12.34 37.07
CA ARG A 126 0.39 -11.46 36.58
C ARG A 126 1.63 -12.24 36.13
N TYR A 127 2.14 -13.16 36.95
CA TYR A 127 3.28 -14.01 36.57
C TYR A 127 2.98 -14.81 35.28
N LYS A 128 1.83 -15.49 35.20
CA LYS A 128 1.45 -16.25 34.00
C LYS A 128 1.27 -15.37 32.76
N ALA A 129 0.83 -14.13 32.94
CA ALA A 129 0.66 -13.14 31.88
C ALA A 129 2.01 -12.62 31.37
N ARG A 130 2.94 -12.29 32.27
CA ARG A 130 4.33 -11.95 31.98
C ARG A 130 5.03 -13.06 31.19
N ASP A 131 4.96 -14.29 31.68
CA ASP A 131 5.64 -15.44 31.09
C ASP A 131 5.08 -15.74 29.67
N PHE A 132 3.76 -15.66 29.47
CA PHE A 132 3.12 -15.79 28.15
C PHE A 132 3.46 -14.64 27.19
N ALA A 133 3.55 -13.40 27.71
CA ALA A 133 3.93 -12.24 26.92
C ALA A 133 5.36 -12.40 26.39
N LEU A 134 6.33 -12.75 27.24
CA LEU A 134 7.72 -12.99 26.87
C LEU A 134 7.86 -14.13 25.84
N GLU A 135 7.19 -15.27 26.06
CA GLU A 135 7.19 -16.39 25.09
C GLU A 135 6.61 -15.97 23.72
N THR A 136 5.73 -14.96 23.69
CA THR A 136 5.14 -14.42 22.46
C THR A 136 6.04 -13.36 21.82
N VAL A 137 6.67 -12.49 22.61
CA VAL A 137 7.69 -11.52 22.16
C VAL A 137 8.77 -12.24 21.35
N ASP A 138 9.34 -13.32 21.86
CA ASP A 138 10.44 -14.03 21.18
C ASP A 138 10.02 -14.66 19.85
N LYS A 139 8.82 -15.25 19.78
CA LYS A 139 8.27 -15.78 18.52
C LYS A 139 8.04 -14.68 17.48
N GLN A 140 7.58 -13.50 17.92
CA GLN A 140 7.41 -12.35 17.04
C GLN A 140 8.77 -11.74 16.63
N ARG A 141 9.74 -11.67 17.55
CA ARG A 141 11.13 -11.18 17.35
C ARG A 141 11.82 -11.95 16.24
N GLU A 142 11.87 -13.27 16.32
CA GLU A 142 12.50 -14.12 15.30
C GLU A 142 11.74 -14.08 13.96
N SER A 143 10.41 -13.94 13.99
CA SER A 143 9.62 -13.73 12.77
C SER A 143 9.99 -12.40 12.08
N PHE A 144 10.12 -11.30 12.83
CA PHE A 144 10.52 -10.00 12.26
C PHE A 144 11.97 -10.00 11.76
N LYS A 145 12.92 -10.61 12.49
CA LYS A 145 14.29 -10.85 12.01
C LYS A 145 14.27 -11.58 10.66
N ARG A 146 13.46 -12.63 10.54
CA ARG A 146 13.36 -13.44 9.30
C ARG A 146 12.81 -12.65 8.10
N TYR A 147 11.99 -11.62 8.32
CA TYR A 147 11.55 -10.67 7.27
C TYR A 147 12.69 -9.74 6.77
N GLY A 148 13.92 -9.90 7.29
CA GLY A 148 15.09 -9.09 6.95
C GLY A 148 15.09 -7.71 7.63
N VAL A 149 14.36 -7.54 8.73
CA VAL A 149 14.26 -6.25 9.44
C VAL A 149 15.47 -6.07 10.36
N TRP A 150 16.21 -4.97 10.19
CA TRP A 150 17.24 -4.55 11.15
C TRP A 150 16.61 -3.77 12.30
N GLY A 151 17.21 -3.85 13.48
CA GLY A 151 16.72 -3.23 14.70
C GLY A 151 17.50 -3.70 15.93
N ASP A 152 17.33 -2.99 17.03
CA ASP A 152 17.89 -3.32 18.35
C ASP A 152 17.14 -4.52 18.96
N TRP A 153 17.38 -5.70 18.39
CA TRP A 153 16.68 -6.94 18.77
C TRP A 153 17.15 -7.52 20.10
N GLU A 154 18.29 -7.08 20.63
CA GLU A 154 18.86 -7.56 21.89
C GLU A 154 18.44 -6.68 23.08
N THR A 155 18.28 -5.36 22.87
CA THR A 155 17.68 -4.44 23.85
C THR A 155 16.39 -3.78 23.33
N PRO A 156 15.32 -4.55 23.03
CA PRO A 156 14.03 -3.98 22.66
C PRO A 156 13.39 -3.20 23.83
N TYR A 157 12.23 -2.60 23.61
CA TYR A 157 11.40 -2.07 24.69
C TYR A 157 10.13 -2.91 24.89
N MET A 158 9.66 -3.02 26.13
CA MET A 158 8.44 -3.78 26.47
C MET A 158 7.67 -2.98 27.51
N THR A 159 6.33 -2.94 27.43
CA THR A 159 5.51 -2.19 28.41
C THR A 159 5.63 -2.74 29.85
N LEU A 160 6.06 -4.00 30.01
CA LEU A 160 6.34 -4.66 31.29
C LEU A 160 7.76 -4.45 31.86
N SER A 161 8.61 -3.67 31.20
CA SER A 161 9.98 -3.42 31.70
C SER A 161 9.97 -2.40 32.85
N PRO A 162 10.64 -2.64 33.99
CA PRO A 162 10.64 -1.73 35.15
C PRO A 162 10.93 -0.26 34.82
N GLU A 163 11.85 -0.02 33.88
CA GLU A 163 12.23 1.31 33.41
C GLU A 163 11.10 1.98 32.61
N TYR A 164 10.37 1.19 31.82
CA TYR A 164 9.21 1.63 31.03
C TYR A 164 8.04 1.98 31.95
N GLU A 165 7.71 1.08 32.89
CA GLU A 165 6.64 1.29 33.86
C GLU A 165 6.93 2.52 34.74
N ALA A 166 8.18 2.71 35.17
CA ALA A 166 8.60 3.91 35.89
C ALA A 166 8.52 5.18 35.02
N ALA A 167 8.83 5.12 33.73
CA ALA A 167 8.65 6.24 32.81
C ALA A 167 7.15 6.61 32.64
N GLN A 168 6.29 5.61 32.50
CA GLN A 168 4.83 5.75 32.43
C GLN A 168 4.25 6.39 33.71
N ILE A 169 4.67 5.93 34.89
CA ILE A 169 4.30 6.53 36.17
C ILE A 169 4.76 8.00 36.25
N GLY A 170 5.92 8.34 35.66
CA GLY A 170 6.38 9.72 35.54
C GLY A 170 5.52 10.59 34.61
N VAL A 171 5.01 10.03 33.50
CA VAL A 171 4.05 10.70 32.60
C VAL A 171 2.72 10.95 33.33
N PHE A 172 2.19 9.91 34.00
CA PHE A 172 1.00 10.00 34.85
C PHE A 172 1.18 11.07 35.94
N GLY A 173 2.29 11.06 36.67
CA GLY A 173 2.60 12.02 37.73
C GLY A 173 2.61 13.47 37.24
N LYS A 174 3.27 13.75 36.12
CA LYS A 174 3.25 15.08 35.49
C LYS A 174 1.83 15.54 35.13
N MET A 175 0.93 14.63 34.74
CA MET A 175 -0.46 14.95 34.41
C MET A 175 -1.33 15.16 35.66
N VAL A 176 -1.09 14.40 36.74
CA VAL A 176 -1.73 14.64 38.06
C VAL A 176 -1.34 16.02 38.60
N LEU A 177 -0.05 16.36 38.59
CA LEU A 177 0.45 17.62 39.16
C LEU A 177 0.02 18.87 38.36
N LYS A 178 -0.42 18.71 37.10
CA LYS A 178 -1.10 19.77 36.31
C LYS A 178 -2.62 19.81 36.50
N GLY A 179 -3.20 18.92 37.31
CA GLY A 179 -4.65 18.81 37.52
C GLY A 179 -5.41 18.15 36.36
N TYR A 180 -4.71 17.55 35.40
CA TYR A 180 -5.35 16.92 34.23
C TYR A 180 -5.89 15.51 34.53
N ILE A 181 -5.40 14.85 35.59
CA ILE A 181 -5.89 13.54 36.04
C ILE A 181 -6.69 13.71 37.33
N TYR A 182 -7.92 13.20 37.33
CA TYR A 182 -8.85 13.29 38.45
C TYR A 182 -9.68 12.00 38.60
N ARG A 183 -10.29 11.83 39.77
CA ARG A 183 -11.23 10.73 40.08
C ARG A 183 -12.65 11.25 39.98
N GLY A 184 -13.54 10.52 39.33
CA GLY A 184 -14.93 10.94 39.14
C GLY A 184 -15.92 9.79 39.05
N LEU A 185 -17.17 10.04 39.45
CA LEU A 185 -18.30 9.16 39.20
C LEU A 185 -18.96 9.58 37.88
N LYS A 186 -18.81 8.77 36.83
CA LYS A 186 -19.42 8.98 35.51
C LYS A 186 -19.96 7.67 34.95
N PRO A 187 -21.01 7.67 34.11
CA PRO A 187 -21.37 6.50 33.31
C PRO A 187 -20.22 6.15 32.37
N VAL A 188 -19.84 4.88 32.33
CA VAL A 188 -18.88 4.34 31.36
C VAL A 188 -19.47 3.11 30.70
N HIS A 189 -18.98 2.77 29.50
CA HIS A 189 -19.22 1.44 28.95
C HIS A 189 -18.61 0.40 29.88
N TRP A 190 -19.46 -0.49 30.40
CA TRP A 190 -19.10 -1.57 31.29
C TRP A 190 -19.42 -2.90 30.62
N SER A 191 -18.52 -3.87 30.72
CA SER A 191 -18.80 -5.25 30.32
C SER A 191 -19.08 -6.10 31.55
N PRO A 192 -20.35 -6.49 31.83
CA PRO A 192 -20.66 -7.44 32.91
C PRO A 192 -19.94 -8.79 32.74
N SER A 193 -19.61 -9.14 31.49
CA SER A 193 -18.92 -10.39 31.15
C SER A 193 -17.42 -10.36 31.45
N SER A 194 -16.78 -9.20 31.31
CA SER A 194 -15.35 -8.99 31.58
C SER A 194 -15.09 -8.34 32.95
N LYS A 195 -16.11 -7.77 33.60
CA LYS A 195 -16.09 -7.02 34.87
C LYS A 195 -15.12 -5.84 34.89
N THR A 196 -15.16 -5.02 33.84
CA THR A 196 -14.31 -3.83 33.68
C THR A 196 -15.04 -2.77 32.88
N ALA A 197 -14.65 -1.51 33.09
CA ALA A 197 -14.86 -0.46 32.11
C ALA A 197 -14.15 -0.79 30.78
N LEU A 198 -14.69 -0.29 29.67
CA LEU A 198 -14.16 -0.38 28.30
C LEU A 198 -14.12 1.02 27.68
N ALA A 199 -13.11 1.31 26.85
CA ALA A 199 -13.13 2.47 25.97
C ALA A 199 -13.99 2.24 24.72
N GLU A 200 -14.38 3.29 24.00
CA GLU A 200 -15.13 3.18 22.72
C GLU A 200 -14.40 2.30 21.69
N ALA A 201 -13.06 2.38 21.66
CA ALA A 201 -12.20 1.55 20.81
C ALA A 201 -12.18 0.05 21.21
N GLU A 202 -12.80 -0.31 22.33
CA GLU A 202 -12.97 -1.68 22.83
C GLU A 202 -14.41 -2.19 22.63
N LEU A 203 -15.20 -1.54 21.76
CA LEU A 203 -16.57 -1.92 21.42
C LEU A 203 -16.66 -2.41 19.98
N GLU A 204 -17.64 -3.28 19.73
CA GLU A 204 -18.08 -3.60 18.37
C GLU A 204 -19.61 -3.61 18.28
N TYR A 205 -20.13 -3.45 17.06
CA TYR A 205 -21.56 -3.31 16.80
C TYR A 205 -21.99 -4.39 15.79
N PRO A 206 -22.38 -5.59 16.26
CA PRO A 206 -22.83 -6.67 15.38
C PRO A 206 -24.18 -6.34 14.73
N GLU A 207 -24.42 -6.89 13.55
CA GLU A 207 -25.72 -6.86 12.88
C GLU A 207 -26.69 -7.85 13.54
N GLY A 208 -28.01 -7.57 13.47
CA GLY A 208 -29.04 -8.47 14.00
C GLY A 208 -29.22 -8.44 15.54
N HIS A 209 -28.76 -7.39 16.25
CA HIS A 209 -29.10 -7.24 17.66
C HIS A 209 -30.54 -6.73 17.81
N THR A 210 -31.35 -7.46 18.59
CA THR A 210 -32.73 -7.08 18.95
C THR A 210 -32.85 -6.81 20.45
N SER A 211 -33.34 -5.63 20.81
CA SER A 211 -33.73 -5.25 22.17
C SER A 211 -35.24 -5.42 22.39
N ARG A 212 -35.67 -5.68 23.63
CA ARG A 212 -37.09 -5.54 24.04
C ARG A 212 -37.34 -4.06 24.35
N SER A 213 -38.00 -3.36 23.43
CA SER A 213 -38.29 -1.94 23.57
C SER A 213 -39.68 -1.72 24.16
N ILE A 214 -39.83 -0.66 24.96
CA ILE A 214 -41.09 -0.27 25.59
C ILE A 214 -41.46 1.17 25.32
N TYR A 215 -42.78 1.39 25.28
CA TYR A 215 -43.42 2.69 25.45
C TYR A 215 -44.08 2.67 26.83
N ALA A 216 -43.75 3.63 27.69
CA ALA A 216 -44.28 3.72 29.04
C ALA A 216 -44.81 5.12 29.34
N ALA A 217 -45.77 5.22 30.24
CA ALA A 217 -46.40 6.48 30.63
C ALA A 217 -46.22 6.73 32.13
N PHE A 218 -45.82 7.95 32.51
CA PHE A 218 -45.73 8.39 33.91
C PHE A 218 -46.76 9.50 34.19
N LYS A 219 -47.49 9.46 35.32
CA LYS A 219 -48.56 10.45 35.60
C LYS A 219 -47.95 11.80 35.96
N ILE A 220 -48.40 12.88 35.30
CA ILE A 220 -48.06 14.25 35.70
C ILE A 220 -48.71 14.55 37.06
N THR A 221 -47.94 15.19 37.96
CA THR A 221 -48.41 15.60 39.30
C THR A 221 -48.62 17.10 39.39
N ASN A 222 -47.69 17.92 38.87
CA ASN A 222 -47.80 19.38 38.82
C ASN A 222 -47.38 19.93 37.45
N LEU A 223 -47.95 21.08 37.09
CA LEU A 223 -47.67 21.80 35.85
C LEU A 223 -46.73 22.98 36.09
N ALA A 224 -45.88 23.28 35.11
CA ALA A 224 -45.14 24.53 35.07
C ALA A 224 -46.06 25.72 34.75
N LYS A 225 -45.72 26.91 35.25
CA LYS A 225 -46.53 28.14 35.10
C LYS A 225 -46.81 28.55 33.65
N ALA A 226 -45.98 28.12 32.71
CA ALA A 226 -46.17 28.37 31.28
C ALA A 226 -47.36 27.55 30.73
N VAL A 227 -47.35 26.23 30.95
CA VAL A 227 -48.43 25.32 30.54
C VAL A 227 -49.64 25.26 31.48
N GLU A 228 -49.59 25.87 32.67
CA GLU A 228 -50.68 25.82 33.66
C GLU A 228 -52.05 26.19 33.04
N LYS A 229 -52.11 27.26 32.24
CA LYS A 229 -53.36 27.71 31.60
C LYS A 229 -53.86 26.80 30.47
N SER A 230 -52.98 26.12 29.76
CA SER A 230 -53.33 25.24 28.63
C SER A 230 -53.59 23.80 29.07
N LEU A 231 -52.94 23.34 30.15
CA LEU A 231 -52.95 21.93 30.57
C LEU A 231 -53.68 21.64 31.89
N ALA A 232 -54.01 22.64 32.72
CA ALA A 232 -54.80 22.41 33.95
C ALA A 232 -56.15 21.67 33.72
N PRO A 233 -56.90 21.90 32.62
CA PRO A 233 -58.13 21.12 32.34
C PRO A 233 -57.90 19.61 32.14
N TYR A 234 -56.64 19.19 31.93
CA TYR A 234 -56.26 17.82 31.61
C TYR A 234 -55.47 17.11 32.72
N LEU A 235 -54.95 17.84 33.70
CA LEU A 235 -53.94 17.39 34.68
C LEU A 235 -54.25 16.02 35.32
N GLU A 236 -55.46 15.80 35.81
CA GLU A 236 -55.83 14.52 36.45
C GLU A 236 -55.71 13.29 35.54
N LYS A 237 -55.79 13.51 34.23
CA LYS A 237 -55.69 12.49 33.18
C LYS A 237 -54.38 12.57 32.39
N LEU A 238 -53.44 13.46 32.76
CA LEU A 238 -52.26 13.76 31.96
C LEU A 238 -51.06 12.88 32.35
N TRP A 239 -50.41 12.29 31.34
CA TRP A 239 -49.25 11.42 31.50
C TRP A 239 -48.18 11.81 30.47
N VAL A 240 -46.91 11.77 30.85
CA VAL A 240 -45.79 11.85 29.90
C VAL A 240 -45.51 10.47 29.34
N ALA A 241 -45.54 10.32 28.00
CA ALA A 241 -45.21 9.06 27.34
C ALA A 241 -43.74 9.07 26.89
N ILE A 242 -42.95 8.13 27.41
CA ILE A 242 -41.55 7.92 27.04
C ILE A 242 -41.37 6.66 26.23
N TRP A 243 -40.21 6.53 25.60
CA TRP A 243 -39.75 5.34 24.90
C TRP A 243 -38.35 4.95 25.39
N THR A 244 -38.05 3.65 25.44
CA THR A 244 -36.69 3.15 25.65
C THR A 244 -36.48 1.76 25.04
N THR A 245 -35.23 1.46 24.68
CA THR A 245 -34.76 0.12 24.29
C THR A 245 -34.17 -0.65 25.48
N THR A 246 -34.05 -0.03 26.65
CA THR A 246 -33.47 -0.62 27.87
C THR A 246 -34.45 -0.53 29.06
N PRO A 247 -35.50 -1.36 29.13
CA PRO A 247 -36.44 -1.38 30.26
C PRO A 247 -35.75 -1.40 31.64
N TRP A 248 -34.64 -2.12 31.77
CA TRP A 248 -33.86 -2.19 32.99
C TRP A 248 -33.30 -0.86 33.52
N THR A 249 -33.24 0.22 32.74
CA THR A 249 -32.79 1.54 33.22
C THR A 249 -33.89 2.35 33.92
N ILE A 250 -35.16 1.93 33.85
CA ILE A 250 -36.30 2.64 34.45
C ILE A 250 -36.14 2.89 35.97
N PRO A 251 -35.68 1.94 36.82
CA PRO A 251 -35.40 2.22 38.23
C PRO A 251 -34.45 3.42 38.48
N GLY A 252 -33.53 3.68 37.55
CA GLY A 252 -32.62 4.84 37.58
C GLY A 252 -33.20 6.16 37.07
N ASN A 253 -34.47 6.21 36.65
CA ASN A 253 -35.07 7.39 36.04
C ASN A 253 -35.33 8.55 37.02
N LEU A 254 -34.68 9.69 36.78
CA LEU A 254 -34.76 10.90 37.62
C LEU A 254 -35.36 12.12 36.91
N ALA A 255 -35.46 12.10 35.59
CA ALA A 255 -36.12 13.14 34.81
C ALA A 255 -36.70 12.61 33.49
N VAL A 256 -37.47 13.44 32.78
CA VAL A 256 -37.76 13.23 31.36
C VAL A 256 -37.27 14.44 30.58
N SER A 257 -36.40 14.19 29.61
CA SER A 257 -35.79 15.20 28.76
C SER A 257 -36.66 15.51 27.54
N VAL A 258 -36.92 16.79 27.32
CA VAL A 258 -37.56 17.34 26.12
C VAL A 258 -36.58 18.21 25.32
N ASN A 259 -36.84 18.35 24.02
CA ASN A 259 -36.18 19.34 23.17
C ASN A 259 -36.93 20.67 23.32
N PRO A 260 -36.27 21.81 23.59
CA PRO A 260 -36.97 23.07 23.83
C PRO A 260 -37.67 23.57 22.56
N ASP A 261 -37.12 23.27 21.38
CA ASP A 261 -37.57 23.81 20.11
C ASP A 261 -38.75 23.05 19.48
N LEU A 262 -38.93 21.77 19.85
CA LEU A 262 -40.03 20.96 19.34
C LEU A 262 -41.39 21.39 19.91
N ASN A 263 -42.44 21.09 19.14
CA ASN A 263 -43.82 21.20 19.61
C ASN A 263 -44.30 19.84 20.13
N TYR A 264 -45.02 19.84 21.24
CA TYR A 264 -45.54 18.66 21.91
C TYR A 264 -47.07 18.67 21.90
N ALA A 265 -47.66 17.56 21.48
CA ALA A 265 -49.09 17.34 21.45
C ALA A 265 -49.52 16.58 22.71
N VAL A 266 -50.60 17.05 23.34
CA VAL A 266 -51.41 16.23 24.25
C VAL A 266 -52.40 15.47 23.40
N VAL A 267 -52.31 14.15 23.39
CA VAL A 267 -53.15 13.26 22.57
C VAL A 267 -54.06 12.39 23.42
N LYS A 268 -55.23 12.09 22.86
CA LYS A 268 -56.21 11.15 23.39
C LYS A 268 -56.29 9.92 22.47
N PRO A 269 -56.16 8.69 22.98
CA PRO A 269 -56.39 7.47 22.20
C PRO A 269 -57.89 7.20 21.99
N ASP A 270 -58.20 6.23 21.14
CA ASP A 270 -59.57 5.75 20.94
C ASP A 270 -60.14 5.03 22.18
N ALA A 271 -61.47 4.95 22.24
CA ALA A 271 -62.22 4.48 23.43
C ALA A 271 -62.17 2.97 23.68
N ASP A 272 -61.52 2.22 22.80
CA ASP A 272 -61.23 0.78 22.83
C ASP A 272 -59.77 0.46 23.19
N TYR A 273 -58.85 1.44 23.18
CA TYR A 273 -57.46 1.25 23.59
C TYR A 273 -57.36 0.94 25.09
N ALA A 274 -57.11 -0.34 25.38
CA ALA A 274 -57.29 -0.95 26.70
C ALA A 274 -56.54 -0.24 27.85
N MET A 275 -55.36 0.33 27.58
CA MET A 275 -54.50 0.97 28.59
C MET A 275 -54.76 2.48 28.80
N GLY A 276 -55.54 3.11 27.93
CA GLY A 276 -55.55 4.59 27.81
C GLY A 276 -56.91 5.27 27.67
N LYS A 277 -58.03 4.55 27.76
CA LYS A 277 -59.40 5.07 27.58
C LYS A 277 -59.72 6.38 28.33
N ASP A 278 -59.11 6.58 29.50
CA ASP A 278 -59.24 7.78 30.34
C ASP A 278 -57.90 8.49 30.61
N LYS A 279 -56.86 8.21 29.80
CA LYS A 279 -55.54 8.87 29.86
C LYS A 279 -55.34 9.81 28.66
N LEU A 280 -54.54 10.85 28.87
CA LEU A 280 -54.03 11.77 27.87
C LEU A 280 -52.51 11.73 27.91
N PHE A 281 -51.87 11.60 26.75
CA PHE A 281 -50.42 11.42 26.65
C PHE A 281 -49.75 12.66 26.06
N ILE A 282 -48.65 13.11 26.66
CA ILE A 282 -47.73 14.08 26.05
C ILE A 282 -46.78 13.30 25.13
N VAL A 283 -46.74 13.67 23.85
CA VAL A 283 -45.84 13.14 22.80
C VAL A 283 -45.37 14.29 21.90
N ALA A 284 -44.27 14.14 21.16
CA ALA A 284 -43.90 15.13 20.15
C ALA A 284 -44.97 15.21 19.04
N ALA A 285 -45.34 16.42 18.62
CA ALA A 285 -46.48 16.66 17.74
C ALA A 285 -46.32 16.02 16.35
N GLU A 286 -45.10 15.94 15.82
CA GLU A 286 -44.78 15.28 14.55
C GLU A 286 -44.83 13.74 14.66
N ALA A 287 -44.62 13.19 15.86
CA ALA A 287 -44.61 11.76 16.09
C ALA A 287 -46.03 11.15 16.18
N VAL A 288 -47.09 11.97 16.25
CA VAL A 288 -48.48 11.53 16.52
C VAL A 288 -49.00 10.49 15.50
N GLU A 289 -48.75 10.69 14.21
CA GLU A 289 -49.17 9.74 13.16
C GLU A 289 -48.41 8.40 13.28
N ARG A 290 -47.07 8.46 13.41
CA ARG A 290 -46.21 7.29 13.63
C ARG A 290 -46.61 6.52 14.89
N LEU A 291 -46.83 7.22 16.00
CA LEU A 291 -47.23 6.63 17.28
C LEU A 291 -48.66 6.04 17.24
N SER A 292 -49.57 6.59 16.44
CA SER A 292 -50.89 5.99 16.22
C SER A 292 -50.76 4.61 15.56
N ALA A 293 -49.94 4.52 14.52
CA ALA A 293 -49.63 3.25 13.86
C ALA A 293 -48.86 2.28 14.77
N THR A 294 -47.90 2.78 15.57
CA THR A 294 -47.13 1.97 16.53
C THR A 294 -48.03 1.41 17.64
N LEU A 295 -48.88 2.22 18.27
CA LEU A 295 -49.72 1.80 19.40
C LEU A 295 -51.01 1.09 18.97
N GLY A 296 -51.39 1.15 17.69
CA GLY A 296 -52.58 0.49 17.15
C GLY A 296 -53.89 1.20 17.53
N THR A 297 -53.87 2.52 17.71
CA THR A 297 -55.02 3.35 18.09
C THR A 297 -54.86 4.76 17.53
N THR A 298 -55.95 5.46 17.21
CA THR A 298 -55.87 6.84 16.70
C THR A 298 -55.55 7.81 17.83
N LEU A 299 -54.42 8.51 17.73
CA LEU A 299 -54.04 9.54 18.71
C LEU A 299 -54.58 10.90 18.26
N THR A 300 -55.71 11.32 18.82
CA THR A 300 -56.34 12.62 18.52
C THR A 300 -55.73 13.71 19.39
N THR A 301 -55.06 14.69 18.80
CA THR A 301 -54.54 15.87 19.52
C THR A 301 -55.66 16.71 20.12
N VAL A 302 -55.57 17.00 21.43
CA VAL A 302 -56.52 17.87 22.17
C VAL A 302 -55.91 19.21 22.58
N ALA A 303 -54.58 19.30 22.69
CA ALA A 303 -53.83 20.54 22.92
C ALA A 303 -52.40 20.42 22.37
N THR A 304 -51.74 21.55 22.12
CA THR A 304 -50.33 21.61 21.71
C THR A 304 -49.61 22.66 22.56
N VAL A 305 -48.37 22.38 22.96
CA VAL A 305 -47.48 23.25 23.75
C VAL A 305 -46.06 23.21 23.17
N LYS A 306 -45.23 24.20 23.48
CA LYS A 306 -43.80 24.21 23.11
C LYS A 306 -42.99 23.40 24.13
N GLY A 307 -41.85 22.83 23.71
CA GLY A 307 -40.98 22.05 24.59
C GLY A 307 -40.41 22.86 25.76
N GLU A 308 -40.07 24.13 25.53
CA GLU A 308 -39.60 25.03 26.59
C GLU A 308 -40.65 25.27 27.70
N ASP A 309 -41.95 25.33 27.35
CA ASP A 309 -43.03 25.54 28.32
C ASP A 309 -43.22 24.36 29.29
N LEU A 310 -42.78 23.16 28.91
CA LEU A 310 -42.91 21.93 29.71
C LEU A 310 -41.84 21.80 30.82
N GLU A 311 -40.79 22.62 30.81
CA GLU A 311 -39.72 22.55 31.81
C GLU A 311 -40.27 22.75 33.24
N ASN A 312 -39.78 21.94 34.19
CA ASN A 312 -40.23 21.93 35.60
C ASN A 312 -41.67 21.46 35.86
N CYS A 313 -42.38 20.91 34.86
CA CYS A 313 -43.51 20.02 35.17
C CYS A 313 -43.00 18.80 35.95
N THR A 314 -43.79 18.28 36.90
CA THR A 314 -43.39 17.11 37.70
C THR A 314 -44.25 15.89 37.37
N TYR A 315 -43.69 14.70 37.55
CA TYR A 315 -44.39 13.44 37.38
C TYR A 315 -44.05 12.44 38.48
N GLN A 316 -45.00 11.56 38.78
CA GLN A 316 -44.81 10.43 39.67
C GLN A 316 -44.11 9.30 38.92
N HIS A 317 -42.99 8.82 39.45
CA HIS A 317 -42.32 7.63 38.93
C HIS A 317 -43.21 6.39 39.12
N PRO A 318 -43.39 5.52 38.10
CA PRO A 318 -44.45 4.49 38.12
C PRO A 318 -44.18 3.32 39.08
N LEU A 319 -42.91 3.03 39.39
CA LEU A 319 -42.50 1.86 40.19
C LEU A 319 -41.92 2.20 41.58
N PHE A 320 -41.75 3.49 41.90
CA PHE A 320 -41.10 3.94 43.13
C PHE A 320 -41.78 5.22 43.62
N GLU A 321 -41.81 5.46 44.93
CA GLU A 321 -42.35 6.68 45.56
C GLU A 321 -41.40 7.88 45.37
N ARG A 322 -41.15 8.25 44.11
CA ARG A 322 -40.26 9.33 43.68
C ARG A 322 -41.00 10.28 42.73
N GLU A 323 -41.03 11.56 43.07
CA GLU A 323 -41.41 12.62 42.14
C GLU A 323 -40.17 13.09 41.36
N SER A 324 -40.32 13.26 40.05
CA SER A 324 -39.25 13.61 39.11
C SER A 324 -39.71 14.76 38.20
N LYS A 325 -38.77 15.43 37.50
CA LYS A 325 -39.04 16.61 36.66
C LYS A 325 -38.96 16.35 35.16
N ILE A 326 -39.74 17.10 34.38
CA ILE A 326 -39.44 17.36 32.97
C ILE A 326 -38.36 18.44 32.88
N VAL A 327 -37.33 18.20 32.06
CA VAL A 327 -36.11 19.02 31.95
C VAL A 327 -35.76 19.27 30.47
N ILE A 328 -35.01 20.34 30.19
CA ILE A 328 -34.49 20.57 28.82
C ILE A 328 -33.26 19.69 28.61
N GLY A 329 -33.39 18.72 27.70
CA GLY A 329 -32.28 17.87 27.27
C GLY A 329 -31.39 18.59 26.26
N GLY A 330 -31.84 18.63 25.01
CA GLY A 330 -31.14 19.27 23.90
C GLY A 330 -31.63 18.75 22.55
N ASP A 331 -30.77 18.86 21.55
CA ASP A 331 -30.91 18.40 20.17
C ASP A 331 -30.93 16.87 20.03
N TYR A 332 -30.30 16.12 20.94
CA TYR A 332 -30.33 14.66 20.98
C TYR A 332 -31.76 14.06 21.17
N VAL A 333 -32.73 14.88 21.56
CA VAL A 333 -34.15 14.50 21.62
C VAL A 333 -34.82 14.88 20.28
N THR A 334 -35.06 13.90 19.41
CA THR A 334 -35.62 14.09 18.05
C THR A 334 -37.01 13.49 17.87
N THR A 335 -37.65 13.71 16.71
CA THR A 335 -38.97 13.18 16.36
C THR A 335 -38.92 11.87 15.55
N ASP A 336 -37.73 11.45 15.07
CA ASP A 336 -37.55 10.29 14.18
C ASP A 336 -37.92 8.95 14.85
N SER A 337 -37.66 8.82 16.15
CA SER A 337 -37.83 7.58 16.92
C SER A 337 -38.52 7.82 18.26
N GLY A 338 -38.98 6.76 18.91
CA GLY A 338 -39.67 6.83 20.19
C GLY A 338 -40.87 7.79 20.22
N THR A 339 -41.07 8.48 21.35
CA THR A 339 -42.16 9.47 21.56
C THR A 339 -41.73 10.93 21.39
N GLY A 340 -40.43 11.20 21.23
CA GLY A 340 -39.84 12.54 21.35
C GLY A 340 -39.72 13.06 22.79
N LEU A 341 -39.97 12.21 23.81
CA LEU A 341 -39.62 12.48 25.21
C LEU A 341 -38.75 11.33 25.72
N VAL A 342 -37.52 11.66 26.13
CA VAL A 342 -36.51 10.67 26.52
C VAL A 342 -36.50 10.55 28.04
N HIS A 343 -36.69 9.35 28.58
CA HIS A 343 -36.51 9.14 30.01
C HIS A 343 -35.03 9.25 30.36
N THR A 344 -34.69 10.02 31.40
CA THR A 344 -33.30 10.33 31.77
C THR A 344 -32.90 9.62 33.05
N ALA A 345 -31.83 8.82 32.97
CA ALA A 345 -31.21 8.06 34.05
C ALA A 345 -29.69 8.37 34.09
N PRO A 346 -29.25 9.40 34.84
CA PRO A 346 -27.86 9.91 34.83
C PRO A 346 -26.75 8.88 35.12
N GLY A 347 -27.09 7.72 35.68
CA GLY A 347 -26.17 6.60 35.87
C GLY A 347 -25.95 5.70 34.65
N HIS A 348 -26.75 5.86 33.58
CA HIS A 348 -26.88 4.89 32.48
C HIS A 348 -26.85 5.51 31.06
N GLY A 349 -26.51 6.79 30.91
CA GLY A 349 -26.31 7.44 29.60
C GLY A 349 -25.43 8.68 29.72
N GLN A 350 -24.66 9.01 28.67
CA GLN A 350 -23.69 10.12 28.71
C GLN A 350 -24.40 11.49 28.59
N GLU A 351 -25.40 11.56 27.71
CA GLU A 351 -26.31 12.69 27.51
C GLU A 351 -27.14 12.92 28.79
N ASP A 352 -27.68 11.83 29.35
CA ASP A 352 -28.41 11.81 30.62
C ASP A 352 -27.55 12.29 31.80
N TYR A 353 -26.26 11.98 31.82
CA TYR A 353 -25.33 12.49 32.82
C TYR A 353 -25.06 13.98 32.65
N ILE A 354 -24.87 14.47 31.42
CA ILE A 354 -24.66 15.91 31.15
C ILE A 354 -25.89 16.73 31.55
N VAL A 355 -27.10 16.25 31.21
CA VAL A 355 -28.36 16.87 31.64
C VAL A 355 -28.56 16.71 33.15
N GLY A 356 -28.21 15.55 33.73
CA GLY A 356 -28.21 15.33 35.16
C GLY A 356 -27.34 16.35 35.91
N GLN A 357 -26.11 16.59 35.46
CA GLN A 357 -25.24 17.63 36.02
C GLN A 357 -25.83 19.03 35.87
N ARG A 358 -26.40 19.37 34.70
CA ARG A 358 -27.04 20.69 34.44
C ARG A 358 -28.15 21.00 35.45
N TYR A 359 -28.93 20.00 35.85
CA TYR A 359 -30.06 20.14 36.79
C TYR A 359 -29.77 19.70 38.24
N GLY A 360 -28.52 19.30 38.55
CA GLY A 360 -28.14 18.83 39.89
C GLY A 360 -28.78 17.50 40.31
N LEU A 361 -29.13 16.63 39.36
CA LEU A 361 -29.70 15.31 39.64
C LEU A 361 -28.62 14.35 40.19
N PRO A 362 -28.94 13.48 41.17
CA PRO A 362 -28.00 12.49 41.67
C PRO A 362 -27.65 11.44 40.59
N ILE A 363 -26.44 10.88 40.65
CA ILE A 363 -25.95 9.91 39.66
C ILE A 363 -26.40 8.49 40.09
N LEU A 364 -27.72 8.25 40.06
CA LEU A 364 -28.32 6.98 40.46
C LEU A 364 -28.05 5.89 39.42
N SER A 365 -27.37 4.82 39.84
CA SER A 365 -27.00 3.67 39.01
C SER A 365 -27.18 2.38 39.82
N PRO A 366 -28.42 1.86 39.98
CA PRO A 366 -28.76 0.79 40.92
C PRO A 366 -28.35 -0.60 40.39
N VAL A 367 -27.12 -0.72 39.88
CA VAL A 367 -26.57 -1.87 39.16
C VAL A 367 -25.14 -2.13 39.61
N ASP A 368 -24.77 -3.40 39.81
CA ASP A 368 -23.45 -3.84 40.27
C ASP A 368 -22.46 -4.14 39.12
N GLY A 369 -21.21 -4.46 39.46
CA GLY A 369 -20.17 -4.83 38.49
C GLY A 369 -20.42 -6.17 37.76
N ASN A 370 -21.38 -6.98 38.20
CA ASN A 370 -21.81 -8.22 37.55
C ASN A 370 -23.00 -7.99 36.58
N GLY A 371 -23.50 -6.76 36.45
CA GLY A 371 -24.70 -6.44 35.67
C GLY A 371 -25.99 -6.93 36.33
N LYS A 372 -26.04 -6.95 37.67
CA LYS A 372 -27.23 -7.24 38.49
C LYS A 372 -27.74 -5.97 39.16
N PHE A 373 -29.04 -5.89 39.44
CA PHE A 373 -29.59 -4.81 40.27
C PHE A 373 -29.05 -4.85 41.72
N THR A 374 -28.83 -3.68 42.33
CA THR A 374 -28.50 -3.50 43.76
C THR A 374 -29.78 -3.32 44.61
N ALA A 375 -29.63 -3.31 45.94
CA ALA A 375 -30.71 -2.95 46.87
C ALA A 375 -31.41 -1.60 46.57
N GLU A 376 -30.75 -0.68 45.86
CA GLU A 376 -31.35 0.59 45.41
C GLU A 376 -32.47 0.40 44.38
N ALA A 377 -32.54 -0.78 43.73
CA ALA A 377 -33.64 -1.18 42.86
C ALA A 377 -34.83 -1.81 43.62
N GLY A 378 -34.78 -1.92 44.95
CA GLY A 378 -35.86 -2.51 45.75
C GLY A 378 -36.06 -4.00 45.46
N GLU A 379 -37.29 -4.39 45.10
CA GLU A 379 -37.69 -5.79 44.91
C GLU A 379 -36.96 -6.52 43.76
N TYR A 380 -36.30 -5.78 42.86
CA TYR A 380 -35.58 -6.36 41.71
C TYR A 380 -34.12 -6.76 42.02
N GLU A 381 -33.65 -6.59 43.26
CA GLU A 381 -32.25 -6.84 43.66
C GLU A 381 -31.75 -8.22 43.21
N GLY A 382 -30.53 -8.25 42.66
CA GLY A 382 -29.85 -9.48 42.26
C GLY A 382 -30.27 -10.09 40.90
N LEU A 383 -31.34 -9.62 40.26
CA LEU A 383 -31.68 -10.01 38.87
C LEU A 383 -30.66 -9.44 37.87
N LYS A 384 -30.30 -10.14 36.79
CA LYS A 384 -29.38 -9.58 35.77
C LYS A 384 -30.14 -8.62 34.85
N VAL A 385 -29.63 -7.41 34.69
CA VAL A 385 -30.36 -6.30 34.04
C VAL A 385 -30.71 -6.59 32.57
N LEU A 386 -29.79 -7.23 31.83
CA LEU A 386 -30.00 -7.60 30.43
C LEU A 386 -30.99 -8.77 30.23
N ASP A 387 -31.05 -9.69 31.19
CA ASP A 387 -31.84 -10.92 31.11
C ASP A 387 -33.12 -10.82 31.96
N GLU A 388 -33.09 -11.27 33.22
CA GLU A 388 -34.28 -11.37 34.07
C GLU A 388 -34.82 -10.00 34.50
N GLY A 389 -33.94 -9.00 34.64
CA GLY A 389 -34.31 -7.64 35.05
C GLY A 389 -35.18 -6.92 34.02
N ASN A 390 -34.91 -7.10 32.72
CA ASN A 390 -35.77 -6.59 31.65
C ASN A 390 -37.20 -7.18 31.74
N VAL A 391 -37.32 -8.49 32.04
CA VAL A 391 -38.64 -9.14 32.20
C VAL A 391 -39.39 -8.53 33.38
N ALA A 392 -38.76 -8.48 34.55
CA ALA A 392 -39.39 -8.02 35.79
C ALA A 392 -39.88 -6.56 35.70
N ILE A 393 -39.11 -5.65 35.08
CA ILE A 393 -39.51 -4.25 34.93
C ILE A 393 -40.68 -4.10 33.94
N ILE A 394 -40.73 -4.89 32.86
CA ILE A 394 -41.87 -4.88 31.92
C ILE A 394 -43.14 -5.36 32.63
N GLU A 395 -43.07 -6.47 33.36
CA GLU A 395 -44.20 -7.01 34.13
C GLU A 395 -44.67 -6.04 35.23
N ALA A 396 -43.74 -5.40 35.95
CA ALA A 396 -44.06 -4.38 36.94
C ALA A 396 -44.79 -3.18 36.31
N LEU A 397 -44.27 -2.63 35.19
CA LEU A 397 -44.92 -1.53 34.46
C LEU A 397 -46.30 -1.90 33.91
N GLN A 398 -46.52 -3.16 33.52
CA GLN A 398 -47.82 -3.67 33.12
C GLN A 398 -48.78 -3.73 34.32
N ASN A 399 -48.33 -4.25 35.47
CA ASN A 399 -49.14 -4.35 36.69
C ASN A 399 -49.58 -2.98 37.22
N VAL A 400 -48.72 -1.97 37.20
CA VAL A 400 -49.08 -0.57 37.56
C VAL A 400 -49.78 0.20 36.42
N ASN A 401 -50.25 -0.50 35.39
CA ASN A 401 -50.96 0.05 34.23
C ASN A 401 -50.23 1.22 33.54
N SER A 402 -48.90 1.18 33.50
CA SER A 402 -48.02 2.23 32.96
C SER A 402 -47.29 1.83 31.67
N LEU A 403 -47.30 0.54 31.30
CA LEU A 403 -46.84 0.06 30.00
C LEU A 403 -47.89 0.37 28.91
N LEU A 404 -47.49 1.06 27.83
CA LEU A 404 -48.35 1.36 26.67
C LEU A 404 -48.20 0.31 25.55
N LYS A 405 -46.97 -0.14 25.31
CA LYS A 405 -46.62 -1.18 24.34
C LYS A 405 -45.23 -1.75 24.65
N GLU A 406 -45.05 -3.04 24.38
CA GLU A 406 -43.74 -3.67 24.18
C GLU A 406 -43.59 -4.05 22.69
N GLU A 407 -42.39 -3.88 22.13
CA GLU A 407 -42.05 -4.40 20.80
C GLU A 407 -40.57 -4.82 20.69
N ALA A 408 -40.29 -5.74 19.77
CA ALA A 408 -38.93 -6.13 19.41
C ALA A 408 -38.32 -5.06 18.49
N TYR A 409 -37.16 -4.51 18.87
CA TYR A 409 -36.50 -3.41 18.15
C TYR A 409 -35.08 -3.82 17.73
N GLU A 410 -34.84 -3.93 16.42
CA GLU A 410 -33.53 -4.27 15.85
C GLU A 410 -32.69 -3.00 15.63
N HIS A 411 -31.48 -2.94 16.22
CA HIS A 411 -30.61 -1.77 16.13
C HIS A 411 -29.14 -2.10 16.45
N LYS A 412 -28.23 -1.13 16.25
CA LYS A 412 -26.80 -1.29 16.55
C LYS A 412 -26.53 -1.09 18.03
N TYR A 413 -26.19 -2.17 18.73
CA TYR A 413 -25.89 -2.16 20.16
C TYR A 413 -24.39 -2.44 20.43
N PRO A 414 -23.75 -1.80 21.44
CA PRO A 414 -22.34 -2.02 21.77
C PRO A 414 -22.08 -3.34 22.49
N TYR A 415 -21.24 -4.19 21.90
CA TYR A 415 -20.77 -5.47 22.43
C TYR A 415 -19.29 -5.39 22.85
N ASP A 416 -18.93 -6.16 23.87
CA ASP A 416 -17.54 -6.41 24.26
C ASP A 416 -16.84 -7.16 23.11
N TRP A 417 -15.86 -6.48 22.49
CA TRP A 417 -15.16 -6.97 21.30
C TRP A 417 -14.43 -8.31 21.47
N ARG A 418 -14.23 -8.77 22.71
CA ARG A 418 -13.50 -9.99 23.04
C ARG A 418 -14.41 -11.12 23.50
N THR A 419 -15.41 -10.83 24.33
CA THR A 419 -16.35 -11.86 24.83
C THR A 419 -17.56 -12.07 23.94
N LYS A 420 -17.82 -11.16 22.98
CA LYS A 420 -18.97 -11.20 22.06
C LYS A 420 -20.31 -11.14 22.80
N LYS A 421 -20.38 -10.37 23.88
CA LYS A 421 -21.59 -10.14 24.69
C LYS A 421 -21.96 -8.66 24.79
N PRO A 422 -23.25 -8.31 24.99
CA PRO A 422 -23.66 -6.92 25.13
C PRO A 422 -22.97 -6.23 26.33
N THR A 423 -22.67 -4.94 26.18
CA THR A 423 -22.23 -4.06 27.27
C THR A 423 -23.42 -3.35 27.93
N ILE A 424 -23.17 -2.59 29.00
CA ILE A 424 -24.13 -1.64 29.57
C ILE A 424 -23.43 -0.31 29.85
N PHE A 425 -24.17 0.79 29.95
CA PHE A 425 -23.67 1.99 30.63
C PHE A 425 -23.94 1.87 32.13
N ARG A 426 -22.93 2.17 32.94
CA ARG A 426 -23.01 2.11 34.41
C ARG A 426 -22.15 3.20 35.02
N ALA A 427 -22.67 3.94 36.00
CA ALA A 427 -21.86 4.86 36.76
C ALA A 427 -20.93 4.11 37.72
N THR A 428 -19.66 4.46 37.69
CA THR A 428 -18.65 3.92 38.61
C THR A 428 -17.56 4.96 38.85
N GLU A 429 -16.99 4.95 40.05
CA GLU A 429 -15.83 5.79 40.34
C GLU A 429 -14.66 5.31 39.50
N GLN A 430 -14.10 6.18 38.64
CA GLN A 430 -12.99 5.88 37.74
C GLN A 430 -11.99 7.04 37.72
N TRP A 431 -10.79 6.77 37.22
CA TRP A 431 -9.78 7.79 36.94
C TRP A 431 -9.88 8.26 35.49
N PHE A 432 -9.92 9.57 35.31
CA PHE A 432 -10.04 10.23 34.02
C PHE A 432 -8.85 11.17 33.79
N ALA A 433 -8.33 11.18 32.56
CA ALA A 433 -7.53 12.30 32.06
C ALA A 433 -8.47 13.24 31.29
N SER A 434 -8.69 14.45 31.81
CA SER A 434 -9.38 15.52 31.07
C SER A 434 -8.48 16.01 29.94
N VAL A 435 -9.03 16.13 28.74
CA VAL A 435 -8.34 16.73 27.59
C VAL A 435 -8.58 18.24 27.54
N GLU A 436 -9.62 18.76 28.21
CA GLU A 436 -10.04 20.16 28.17
C GLU A 436 -8.90 21.15 28.48
N GLY A 437 -8.07 20.85 29.49
CA GLY A 437 -6.97 21.71 29.92
C GLY A 437 -5.80 21.86 28.93
N PHE A 438 -5.75 21.06 27.84
CA PHE A 438 -4.70 21.13 26.82
C PHE A 438 -5.20 20.83 25.39
N ARG A 439 -6.52 20.85 25.17
CA ARG A 439 -7.14 20.48 23.88
C ARG A 439 -6.66 21.36 22.73
N ASP A 440 -6.72 22.68 22.92
CA ASP A 440 -6.30 23.67 21.93
C ASP A 440 -4.82 23.53 21.53
N GLU A 441 -3.99 23.08 22.46
CA GLU A 441 -2.55 22.88 22.27
C GLU A 441 -2.30 21.59 21.46
N ALA A 442 -3.06 20.53 21.74
CA ALA A 442 -3.04 19.31 20.94
C ALA A 442 -3.57 19.55 19.51
N VAL A 443 -4.63 20.35 19.35
CA VAL A 443 -5.17 20.72 18.01
C VAL A 443 -4.16 21.57 17.22
N LYS A 444 -3.49 22.54 17.84
CA LYS A 444 -2.40 23.30 17.19
C LYS A 444 -1.25 22.39 16.76
N ALA A 445 -0.80 21.52 17.66
CA ALA A 445 0.30 20.59 17.37
C ALA A 445 -0.03 19.53 16.31
N ILE A 446 -1.31 19.25 16.02
CA ILE A 446 -1.71 18.42 14.87
C ILE A 446 -1.40 19.13 13.54
N ALA A 447 -1.59 20.45 13.46
CA ALA A 447 -1.33 21.24 12.24
C ALA A 447 0.18 21.43 11.98
N ASP A 448 1.01 21.36 13.01
CA ASP A 448 2.48 21.39 12.89
C ASP A 448 3.08 20.02 12.42
N VAL A 449 2.27 18.96 12.36
CA VAL A 449 2.69 17.61 11.98
C VAL A 449 2.44 17.35 10.49
N GLN A 450 3.42 16.73 9.82
CA GLN A 450 3.29 16.28 8.44
C GLN A 450 2.53 14.95 8.36
N TRP A 451 1.26 15.00 7.94
CA TRP A 451 0.42 13.81 7.74
C TRP A 451 0.59 13.21 6.33
N ILE A 452 0.93 11.92 6.26
CA ILE A 452 1.07 11.17 5.01
C ILE A 452 0.14 9.94 5.06
N PRO A 453 -0.98 9.91 4.30
CA PRO A 453 -1.49 10.98 3.43
C PRO A 453 -2.20 12.09 4.24
N ALA A 454 -2.41 13.26 3.63
CA ALA A 454 -2.94 14.46 4.31
C ALA A 454 -4.36 14.29 4.90
N GLN A 455 -5.12 13.28 4.49
CA GLN A 455 -6.41 12.94 5.12
C GLN A 455 -6.26 12.46 6.58
N GLY A 456 -5.05 12.11 7.05
CA GLY A 456 -4.80 11.76 8.45
C GLY A 456 -5.09 12.90 9.42
N GLU A 457 -4.72 14.13 9.06
CA GLU A 457 -5.03 15.36 9.82
C GLU A 457 -6.54 15.52 10.00
N ASN A 458 -7.28 15.47 8.89
CA ASN A 458 -8.75 15.55 8.86
C ASN A 458 -9.44 14.42 9.64
N ARG A 459 -8.75 13.30 9.89
CA ARG A 459 -9.24 12.17 10.67
C ARG A 459 -8.98 12.34 12.17
N ILE A 460 -7.81 12.83 12.58
CA ILE A 460 -7.48 12.97 14.00
C ILE A 460 -8.01 14.26 14.63
N THR A 461 -8.08 15.37 13.88
CA THR A 461 -8.47 16.69 14.43
C THR A 461 -9.85 16.67 15.09
N PRO A 462 -10.95 16.18 14.47
CA PRO A 462 -12.25 16.09 15.15
C PRO A 462 -12.20 15.17 16.38
N MET A 463 -11.51 14.03 16.27
CA MET A 463 -11.39 13.04 17.34
C MET A 463 -10.63 13.56 18.58
N VAL A 464 -9.89 14.66 18.46
CA VAL A 464 -9.26 15.40 19.58
C VAL A 464 -10.11 16.62 19.99
N SER A 465 -10.68 17.36 19.05
CA SER A 465 -11.55 18.52 19.30
C SER A 465 -12.81 18.20 20.10
N ASP A 466 -13.42 17.03 19.83
CA ASP A 466 -14.70 16.62 20.44
C ASP A 466 -14.49 15.85 21.76
N ARG A 467 -13.25 15.51 22.12
CA ARG A 467 -12.93 14.64 23.26
C ARG A 467 -12.91 15.41 24.58
N SER A 468 -13.84 15.08 25.47
CA SER A 468 -13.90 15.58 26.86
C SER A 468 -12.87 14.88 27.75
N ASP A 469 -13.15 13.63 28.12
CA ASP A 469 -12.36 12.83 29.06
C ASP A 469 -11.84 11.53 28.42
N TRP A 470 -10.77 11.00 28.98
CA TRP A 470 -10.30 9.64 28.74
C TRP A 470 -10.36 8.86 30.05
N CYS A 471 -11.22 7.83 30.13
CA CYS A 471 -11.19 6.88 31.25
C CYS A 471 -9.89 6.05 31.18
N ILE A 472 -8.95 6.33 32.09
CA ILE A 472 -7.62 5.71 32.13
C ILE A 472 -7.53 4.54 33.11
N SER A 473 -8.51 4.33 33.99
CA SER A 473 -8.55 3.14 34.87
C SER A 473 -9.16 1.91 34.19
N ARG A 474 -8.71 0.73 34.61
CA ARG A 474 -9.30 -0.58 34.30
C ARG A 474 -9.20 -1.52 35.51
N GLN A 475 -10.23 -2.34 35.73
CA GLN A 475 -10.36 -3.19 36.92
C GLN A 475 -9.69 -4.56 36.68
N ARG A 476 -8.39 -4.54 36.35
CA ARG A 476 -7.59 -5.72 35.96
C ARG A 476 -6.46 -5.97 36.97
N SER A 477 -5.70 -7.04 36.76
CA SER A 477 -4.46 -7.29 37.53
C SER A 477 -3.20 -7.11 36.67
N TRP A 478 -3.30 -7.34 35.37
CA TRP A 478 -2.17 -7.28 34.43
C TRP A 478 -2.11 -5.95 33.67
N GLY A 479 -1.16 -5.11 34.06
CA GLY A 479 -0.95 -3.75 33.58
C GLY A 479 -0.24 -2.91 34.65
N VAL A 480 0.15 -1.69 34.30
CA VAL A 480 0.75 -0.74 35.27
C VAL A 480 -0.33 -0.27 36.25
N PRO A 481 -0.12 -0.36 37.58
CA PRO A 481 -1.10 0.09 38.58
C PRO A 481 -1.20 1.61 38.62
N ILE A 482 -2.38 2.13 38.93
CA ILE A 482 -2.52 3.55 39.30
C ILE A 482 -1.93 3.72 40.72
N PRO A 483 -0.90 4.57 40.91
CA PRO A 483 -0.08 4.62 42.14
C PRO A 483 -0.76 5.43 43.25
N VAL A 484 -2.00 5.08 43.60
CA VAL A 484 -2.85 5.81 44.54
C VAL A 484 -3.16 5.00 45.80
N PHE A 485 -3.20 5.67 46.93
CA PHE A 485 -3.71 5.15 48.20
C PHE A 485 -5.03 5.86 48.53
N TYR A 486 -5.92 5.17 49.25
CA TYR A 486 -7.18 5.75 49.72
C TYR A 486 -7.24 5.66 51.24
N ASP A 487 -7.66 6.73 51.91
CA ASP A 487 -8.01 6.66 53.34
C ASP A 487 -9.23 5.74 53.52
N GLU A 488 -9.16 4.80 54.47
CA GLU A 488 -10.19 3.76 54.64
C GLU A 488 -11.54 4.29 55.11
N LYS A 489 -11.59 5.46 55.75
CA LYS A 489 -12.81 6.01 56.37
C LYS A 489 -13.56 6.98 55.46
N THR A 490 -12.83 7.69 54.62
CA THR A 490 -13.34 8.77 53.76
C THR A 490 -13.35 8.39 52.28
N GLY A 491 -12.46 7.50 51.85
CA GLY A 491 -12.26 7.19 50.43
C GLY A 491 -11.47 8.25 49.65
N GLU A 492 -10.99 9.30 50.33
CA GLU A 492 -10.16 10.36 49.73
C GLU A 492 -8.84 9.79 49.17
N PRO A 493 -8.43 10.16 47.94
CA PRO A 493 -7.21 9.67 47.33
C PRO A 493 -5.98 10.44 47.83
N LEU A 494 -5.09 9.75 48.54
CA LEU A 494 -3.72 10.21 48.76
C LEU A 494 -2.92 9.98 47.47
N LEU A 495 -2.74 11.06 46.70
CA LEU A 495 -2.00 11.08 45.45
C LEU A 495 -1.31 12.44 45.26
N ASN A 496 -0.01 12.51 45.56
CA ASN A 496 0.81 13.73 45.48
C ASN A 496 2.24 13.43 44.97
N GLU A 497 3.04 14.49 44.76
CA GLU A 497 4.41 14.39 44.23
C GLU A 497 5.31 13.41 45.02
N GLU A 498 5.29 13.47 46.35
CA GLU A 498 6.09 12.60 47.23
C GLU A 498 5.69 11.12 47.05
N THR A 499 4.39 10.82 47.11
CA THR A 499 3.88 9.46 46.94
C THR A 499 4.13 8.91 45.54
N ILE A 500 3.96 9.72 44.50
CA ILE A 500 4.15 9.29 43.11
C ILE A 500 5.63 9.04 42.86
N ALA A 501 6.53 9.95 43.27
CA ALA A 501 7.97 9.77 43.11
C ALA A 501 8.50 8.55 43.90
N HIS A 502 7.95 8.28 45.08
CA HIS A 502 8.33 7.10 45.87
C HIS A 502 7.91 5.79 45.17
N VAL A 503 6.66 5.69 44.71
CA VAL A 503 6.17 4.50 43.99
C VAL A 503 6.85 4.35 42.63
N GLN A 504 7.14 5.45 41.93
CA GLN A 504 7.92 5.45 40.68
C GLN A 504 9.31 4.83 40.90
N LYS A 505 9.98 5.18 42.00
CA LYS A 505 11.28 4.59 42.36
C LYS A 505 11.17 3.09 42.66
N ILE A 506 10.16 2.67 43.42
CA ILE A 506 9.92 1.24 43.73
C ILE A 506 9.70 0.45 42.44
N ILE A 507 8.91 0.97 41.50
CA ILE A 507 8.64 0.35 40.21
C ILE A 507 9.91 0.32 39.34
N ALA A 508 10.76 1.35 39.36
CA ALA A 508 12.04 1.34 38.65
C ALA A 508 13.01 0.26 39.18
N GLU A 509 12.98 -0.02 40.48
CA GLU A 509 13.87 -1.02 41.12
C GLU A 509 13.33 -2.46 41.09
N LYS A 510 12.00 -2.65 40.99
CA LYS A 510 11.34 -3.96 41.18
C LYS A 510 10.27 -4.34 40.13
N GLY A 511 9.90 -3.43 39.24
CA GLY A 511 8.73 -3.57 38.35
C GLY A 511 7.40 -3.45 39.09
N SER A 512 6.30 -3.43 38.35
CA SER A 512 4.95 -3.20 38.90
C SER A 512 4.35 -4.39 39.65
N ASP A 513 4.96 -5.57 39.59
CA ASP A 513 4.62 -6.72 40.46
C ASP A 513 4.78 -6.33 41.95
N ALA A 514 5.73 -5.45 42.27
CA ALA A 514 5.96 -4.92 43.61
C ALA A 514 4.74 -4.21 44.23
N TRP A 515 3.89 -3.56 43.42
CA TRP A 515 2.65 -2.93 43.91
C TRP A 515 1.66 -3.96 44.47
N TRP A 516 1.70 -5.20 43.97
CA TRP A 516 0.84 -6.28 44.43
C TRP A 516 1.47 -7.02 45.62
N GLU A 517 2.77 -7.31 45.53
CA GLU A 517 3.55 -8.05 46.54
C GLU A 517 3.76 -7.28 47.86
N MET A 518 4.13 -6.00 47.81
CA MET A 518 4.55 -5.23 49.00
C MET A 518 3.37 -4.76 49.85
N SER A 519 3.61 -4.58 51.15
CA SER A 519 2.64 -4.00 52.08
C SER A 519 2.44 -2.49 51.86
N VAL A 520 1.34 -1.93 52.35
CA VAL A 520 1.05 -0.49 52.25
C VAL A 520 2.15 0.34 52.94
N ALA A 521 2.65 -0.10 54.09
CA ALA A 521 3.73 0.58 54.82
C ALA A 521 5.05 0.66 54.02
N GLU A 522 5.35 -0.33 53.19
CA GLU A 522 6.55 -0.33 52.33
C GLU A 522 6.35 0.45 51.02
N LEU A 523 5.10 0.58 50.55
CA LEU A 523 4.75 1.35 49.35
C LEU A 523 4.56 2.85 49.64
N LEU A 524 4.30 3.23 50.90
CA LEU A 524 4.23 4.61 51.35
C LEU A 524 5.63 5.19 51.68
N PRO A 525 5.90 6.46 51.32
CA PRO A 525 7.09 7.17 51.78
C PRO A 525 7.05 7.41 53.30
N GLU A 526 8.22 7.67 53.88
CA GLU A 526 8.45 7.72 55.34
C GLU A 526 7.43 8.59 56.09
N THR A 527 7.09 9.75 55.52
CA THR A 527 6.13 10.73 56.05
C THR A 527 4.75 10.13 56.38
N TYR A 528 4.32 9.10 55.64
CA TYR A 528 3.01 8.44 55.81
C TYR A 528 3.11 7.03 56.40
N ARG A 529 4.33 6.49 56.58
CA ARG A 529 4.55 5.09 56.98
C ARG A 529 4.00 4.76 58.38
N GLN A 530 4.01 5.73 59.30
CA GLN A 530 3.41 5.56 60.64
C GLN A 530 1.87 5.51 60.61
N ASP A 531 1.27 6.01 59.54
CA ASP A 531 -0.17 6.09 59.31
C ASP A 531 -0.67 5.03 58.31
N ALA A 532 0.17 4.06 57.93
CA ALA A 532 -0.14 3.07 56.89
C ALA A 532 -1.44 2.28 57.16
N ASP A 533 -1.76 2.01 58.43
CA ASP A 533 -3.00 1.33 58.85
C ASP A 533 -4.28 2.15 58.58
N LYS A 534 -4.17 3.42 58.18
CA LYS A 534 -5.29 4.26 57.72
C LYS A 534 -5.55 4.13 56.21
N TYR A 535 -4.62 3.53 55.46
CA TYR A 535 -4.60 3.58 54.00
C TYR A 535 -4.72 2.20 53.36
N ARG A 536 -5.51 2.11 52.29
CA ARG A 536 -5.56 0.96 51.39
C ARG A 536 -5.01 1.33 50.01
N LYS A 537 -4.16 0.48 49.43
CA LYS A 537 -3.64 0.67 48.07
C LYS A 537 -4.73 0.47 47.01
N GLY A 538 -4.68 1.23 45.92
CA GLY A 538 -5.57 1.07 44.78
C GLY A 538 -5.33 -0.24 44.02
N THR A 539 -6.38 -0.73 43.35
CA THR A 539 -6.38 -2.00 42.59
C THR A 539 -6.67 -1.83 41.10
N ASP A 540 -6.84 -0.59 40.63
CA ASP A 540 -7.01 -0.29 39.20
C ASP A 540 -5.64 -0.26 38.50
N THR A 541 -5.58 -0.83 37.29
CA THR A 541 -4.46 -0.61 36.37
C THR A 541 -4.79 0.52 35.39
N MET A 542 -3.77 1.04 34.72
CA MET A 542 -3.93 1.97 33.62
C MET A 542 -4.49 1.27 32.36
N ASP A 543 -5.00 2.08 31.44
CA ASP A 543 -5.37 1.72 30.07
C ASP A 543 -4.11 1.41 29.24
N VAL A 544 -4.11 0.33 28.46
CA VAL A 544 -3.01 -0.03 27.54
C VAL A 544 -2.74 1.03 26.47
N TRP A 545 -3.72 1.90 26.18
CA TRP A 545 -3.48 3.10 25.36
C TRP A 545 -2.62 4.15 26.07
N PHE A 546 -2.60 4.17 27.40
CA PHE A 546 -1.70 5.01 28.22
C PHE A 546 -0.31 4.37 28.29
N ASP A 547 -0.23 3.04 28.47
CA ASP A 547 1.03 2.30 28.37
C ASP A 547 1.74 2.62 27.05
N SER A 548 1.16 2.19 25.93
CA SER A 548 1.70 2.45 24.59
C SER A 548 1.86 3.94 24.26
N GLY A 549 0.92 4.78 24.71
CA GLY A 549 0.98 6.24 24.53
C GLY A 549 2.19 6.89 25.22
N SER A 550 2.61 6.37 26.37
CA SER A 550 3.78 6.86 27.12
C SER A 550 5.14 6.42 26.54
N SER A 551 5.15 5.58 25.49
CA SER A 551 6.38 5.03 24.88
C SER A 551 7.43 6.07 24.46
N TRP A 552 7.03 7.28 24.07
CA TRP A 552 7.98 8.36 23.73
C TRP A 552 8.84 8.77 24.94
N ALA A 553 8.33 8.62 26.17
CA ALA A 553 9.07 8.91 27.40
C ALA A 553 10.08 7.79 27.71
N ALA A 554 9.60 6.54 27.72
CA ALA A 554 10.39 5.34 28.03
C ALA A 554 11.47 5.01 26.97
N VAL A 555 11.29 5.50 25.75
CA VAL A 555 12.15 5.16 24.61
C VAL A 555 12.84 6.40 24.06
N ALA A 556 12.10 7.30 23.40
CA ALA A 556 12.68 8.42 22.64
C ALA A 556 13.34 9.51 23.50
N GLN A 557 12.91 9.70 24.75
CA GLN A 557 13.56 10.63 25.69
C GLN A 557 14.66 9.98 26.56
N GLN A 558 14.53 8.70 26.91
CA GLN A 558 15.42 8.05 27.88
C GLN A 558 16.60 7.28 27.25
N ARG A 559 16.49 6.80 26.01
CA ARG A 559 17.52 5.93 25.41
C ARG A 559 18.51 6.71 24.54
N GLU A 560 19.79 6.50 24.79
CA GLU A 560 20.87 7.11 24.01
C GLU A 560 20.80 6.77 22.52
N GLY A 561 21.17 7.73 21.68
CA GLY A 561 21.15 7.60 20.22
C GLY A 561 19.78 7.82 19.56
N LEU A 562 18.75 8.16 20.34
CA LEU A 562 17.43 8.58 19.86
C LEU A 562 17.22 10.11 19.98
N LYS A 563 16.17 10.62 19.35
CA LYS A 563 15.80 12.03 19.29
C LYS A 563 14.32 12.21 19.62
N TYR A 564 14.00 13.19 20.47
CA TYR A 564 12.63 13.61 20.78
C TYR A 564 12.47 15.13 20.51
N PRO A 565 11.38 15.58 19.83
CA PRO A 565 10.41 14.78 19.08
C PRO A 565 11.07 13.95 17.97
N VAL A 566 10.51 12.76 17.74
CA VAL A 566 11.00 11.81 16.74
C VAL A 566 10.71 12.32 15.34
N ASP A 567 11.42 11.80 14.34
CA ASP A 567 11.21 12.22 12.96
C ASP A 567 9.98 11.55 12.34
N VAL A 568 9.78 10.24 12.59
CA VAL A 568 8.67 9.46 12.01
C VAL A 568 7.96 8.57 13.04
N TYR A 569 6.61 8.59 13.00
CA TYR A 569 5.74 7.48 13.40
C TYR A 569 5.17 6.82 12.12
N LEU A 570 5.02 5.49 12.07
CA LEU A 570 4.39 4.79 10.93
C LEU A 570 3.55 3.61 11.38
N GLU A 571 2.22 3.66 11.25
CA GLU A 571 1.30 2.56 11.62
C GLU A 571 0.06 2.42 10.70
N GLY A 572 -0.80 1.46 11.02
CA GLY A 572 -2.10 1.26 10.37
C GLY A 572 -3.12 2.35 10.67
N SER A 573 -4.06 2.57 9.74
CA SER A 573 -5.01 3.69 9.82
C SER A 573 -5.91 3.70 11.06
N ASP A 574 -6.12 2.55 11.71
CA ASP A 574 -6.76 2.40 13.01
C ASP A 574 -6.10 3.23 14.12
N GLN A 575 -4.78 3.45 14.06
CA GLN A 575 -4.03 4.10 15.14
C GLN A 575 -4.31 5.60 15.32
N HIS A 576 -5.08 6.23 14.42
CA HIS A 576 -5.69 7.56 14.65
C HIS A 576 -6.64 7.60 15.85
N ARG A 577 -7.22 6.46 16.25
CA ARG A 577 -8.04 6.29 17.47
C ARG A 577 -7.30 5.57 18.60
N GLY A 578 -6.02 5.28 18.40
CA GLY A 578 -5.16 4.52 19.30
C GLY A 578 -3.84 5.25 19.52
N TRP A 579 -2.75 4.60 19.13
CA TRP A 579 -1.39 5.01 19.50
C TRP A 579 -0.97 6.41 19.05
N PHE A 580 -1.41 6.88 17.87
CA PHE A 580 -1.10 8.24 17.40
C PHE A 580 -1.73 9.30 18.32
N GLN A 581 -2.96 9.05 18.76
CA GLN A 581 -3.73 9.95 19.60
C GLN A 581 -3.27 9.89 21.07
N SER A 582 -3.05 8.70 21.63
CA SER A 582 -2.60 8.59 23.02
C SER A 582 -1.15 9.08 23.21
N SER A 583 -0.28 8.88 22.22
CA SER A 583 1.06 9.48 22.20
C SER A 583 0.97 11.01 22.14
N LEU A 584 0.14 11.58 21.26
CA LEU A 584 -0.07 13.03 21.16
C LEU A 584 -0.57 13.61 22.49
N LEU A 585 -1.67 13.07 23.03
CA LEU A 585 -2.31 13.62 24.23
C LEU A 585 -1.37 13.57 25.45
N THR A 586 -0.65 12.46 25.68
CA THR A 586 0.31 12.37 26.79
C THR A 586 1.53 13.28 26.60
N SER A 587 2.04 13.40 25.36
CA SER A 587 3.18 14.25 25.02
C SER A 587 2.87 15.75 25.16
N ILE A 588 1.68 16.18 24.72
CA ILE A 588 1.20 17.56 24.88
C ILE A 588 0.95 17.85 26.36
N ALA A 589 0.15 17.01 27.03
CA ALA A 589 -0.18 17.16 28.45
C ALA A 589 1.05 17.31 29.35
N THR A 590 2.15 16.60 29.04
CA THR A 590 3.39 16.68 29.83
C THR A 590 4.35 17.76 29.34
N ASN A 591 4.67 17.80 28.04
CA ASN A 591 5.79 18.56 27.48
C ASN A 591 5.39 19.67 26.47
N GLY A 592 4.11 19.81 26.12
CA GLY A 592 3.60 20.87 25.23
C GLY A 592 3.95 20.71 23.74
N VAL A 593 4.44 19.55 23.30
CA VAL A 593 4.79 19.27 21.89
C VAL A 593 4.26 17.91 21.44
N ALA A 594 4.02 17.74 20.14
CA ALA A 594 3.79 16.42 19.56
C ALA A 594 5.06 15.54 19.70
N PRO A 595 4.94 14.22 19.89
CA PRO A 595 6.11 13.35 20.05
C PRO A 595 6.76 12.98 18.71
N TYR A 596 6.12 13.32 17.59
CA TYR A 596 6.50 13.04 16.20
C TYR A 596 6.42 14.30 15.33
N LYS A 597 7.17 14.33 14.23
CA LYS A 597 7.10 15.38 13.19
C LYS A 597 6.31 14.94 11.96
N THR A 598 6.50 13.69 11.54
CA THR A 598 5.82 13.09 10.39
C THR A 598 5.06 11.84 10.83
N VAL A 599 3.79 11.71 10.44
CA VAL A 599 2.98 10.51 10.66
C VAL A 599 2.66 9.88 9.32
N LEU A 600 3.17 8.67 9.11
CA LEU A 600 2.87 7.83 7.96
C LEU A 600 1.78 6.82 8.32
N THR A 601 0.77 6.73 7.46
CA THR A 601 -0.36 5.80 7.62
C THR A 601 -0.37 4.79 6.50
N HIS A 602 -0.61 3.52 6.84
CA HIS A 602 -0.99 2.50 5.87
C HIS A 602 -2.43 1.97 6.08
N GLY A 603 -3.05 1.50 5.01
CA GLY A 603 -4.32 0.76 5.07
C GLY A 603 -4.16 -0.67 5.58
N PHE A 604 -5.25 -1.43 5.50
CA PHE A 604 -5.28 -2.85 5.81
C PHE A 604 -4.91 -3.72 4.61
N VAL A 605 -4.48 -4.94 4.88
CA VAL A 605 -4.27 -5.95 3.84
C VAL A 605 -5.52 -6.80 3.68
N LEU A 606 -6.05 -6.84 2.46
CA LEU A 606 -7.24 -7.58 2.06
C LEU A 606 -6.86 -8.79 1.19
N ASP A 607 -7.79 -9.72 0.97
CA ASP A 607 -7.59 -10.79 -0.02
C ASP A 607 -7.68 -10.25 -1.47
N GLU A 608 -7.39 -11.10 -2.46
CA GLU A 608 -7.44 -10.74 -3.90
C GLU A 608 -8.86 -10.33 -4.39
N ASN A 609 -9.90 -10.50 -3.57
CA ASN A 609 -11.28 -10.09 -3.86
C ASN A 609 -11.69 -8.83 -3.07
N GLY A 610 -10.76 -8.16 -2.38
CA GLY A 610 -11.04 -6.99 -1.54
C GLY A 610 -11.78 -7.32 -0.24
N ARG A 611 -11.70 -8.56 0.26
CA ARG A 611 -12.36 -8.96 1.51
C ARG A 611 -11.37 -8.97 2.67
N LYS A 612 -11.85 -8.63 3.87
CA LYS A 612 -11.09 -8.73 5.12
C LYS A 612 -10.64 -10.19 5.33
N MET A 613 -9.35 -10.39 5.60
CA MET A 613 -8.81 -11.73 5.87
C MET A 613 -9.36 -12.30 7.19
N SER A 614 -9.82 -13.56 7.17
CA SER A 614 -10.26 -14.26 8.38
C SER A 614 -10.03 -15.78 8.29
N LYS A 615 -9.73 -16.41 9.43
CA LYS A 615 -9.45 -17.85 9.49
C LYS A 615 -10.66 -18.72 9.11
N SER A 616 -11.88 -18.22 9.30
CA SER A 616 -13.13 -18.89 8.91
C SER A 616 -13.42 -18.84 7.41
N LEU A 617 -12.94 -17.81 6.70
CA LEU A 617 -13.03 -17.72 5.23
C LEU A 617 -11.88 -18.43 4.51
N GLY A 618 -10.82 -18.84 5.23
CA GLY A 618 -9.64 -19.50 4.66
C GLY A 618 -8.77 -18.60 3.76
N ASN A 619 -9.04 -17.29 3.71
CA ASN A 619 -8.40 -16.31 2.83
C ASN A 619 -7.19 -15.61 3.47
N VAL A 620 -6.62 -16.16 4.54
CA VAL A 620 -5.47 -15.58 5.26
C VAL A 620 -4.16 -15.92 4.56
N VAL A 621 -3.34 -14.90 4.30
CA VAL A 621 -1.93 -15.08 3.89
C VAL A 621 -1.03 -15.00 5.12
N ASP A 622 -0.33 -16.09 5.42
CA ASP A 622 0.67 -16.17 6.50
C ASP A 622 2.07 -15.81 5.96
N PRO A 623 2.76 -14.79 6.51
CA PRO A 623 4.09 -14.39 6.03
C PRO A 623 5.13 -15.52 6.03
N SER A 624 5.08 -16.42 7.00
CA SER A 624 6.03 -17.53 7.09
C SER A 624 5.81 -18.55 5.98
N ILE A 625 4.56 -18.75 5.54
CA ILE A 625 4.23 -19.60 4.37
C ILE A 625 4.67 -18.93 3.05
N VAL A 626 4.64 -17.60 2.95
CA VAL A 626 5.20 -16.89 1.78
C VAL A 626 6.72 -17.08 1.70
N ILE A 627 7.40 -16.96 2.84
CA ILE A 627 8.86 -16.96 2.92
C ILE A 627 9.43 -18.39 2.78
N GLU A 628 9.01 -19.32 3.63
CA GLU A 628 9.53 -20.69 3.71
C GLU A 628 8.77 -21.71 2.84
N GLY A 629 7.64 -21.29 2.27
CA GLY A 629 6.73 -22.16 1.53
C GLY A 629 5.76 -22.92 2.42
N GLY A 630 4.72 -23.45 1.81
CA GLY A 630 3.71 -24.28 2.47
C GLY A 630 3.98 -25.78 2.35
N LYS A 631 3.12 -26.59 2.97
CA LYS A 631 3.19 -28.06 2.90
C LYS A 631 3.09 -28.59 1.46
N ASN A 632 2.53 -27.82 0.53
CA ASN A 632 2.48 -28.12 -0.88
C ASN A 632 3.25 -27.05 -1.68
N GLN A 633 4.56 -27.23 -1.85
CA GLN A 633 5.43 -26.30 -2.56
C GLN A 633 5.05 -26.03 -4.04
N LYS A 634 4.12 -26.80 -4.65
CA LYS A 634 3.56 -26.51 -5.98
C LYS A 634 2.45 -25.44 -5.96
N GLN A 635 1.81 -25.23 -4.81
CA GLN A 635 0.74 -24.24 -4.59
C GLN A 635 1.21 -23.07 -3.71
N GLU A 636 2.17 -23.34 -2.83
CA GLU A 636 2.76 -22.41 -1.87
C GLU A 636 4.30 -22.59 -1.92
N PRO A 637 4.96 -22.16 -3.01
CA PRO A 637 6.41 -22.25 -3.11
C PRO A 637 7.09 -21.29 -2.12
N PRO A 638 8.31 -21.58 -1.65
CA PRO A 638 9.12 -20.61 -0.92
C PRO A 638 9.50 -19.45 -1.84
N TYR A 639 8.96 -18.26 -1.57
CA TYR A 639 9.32 -17.04 -2.29
C TYR A 639 10.52 -16.31 -1.63
N GLY A 640 10.66 -16.42 -0.30
CA GLY A 640 11.62 -15.63 0.48
C GLY A 640 11.10 -14.25 0.91
N ALA A 641 11.83 -13.63 1.82
CA ALA A 641 11.53 -12.31 2.36
C ALA A 641 11.61 -11.21 1.30
N ASP A 642 12.58 -11.24 0.38
CA ASP A 642 12.75 -10.21 -0.65
C ASP A 642 11.52 -10.08 -1.57
N ILE A 643 10.80 -11.17 -1.87
CA ILE A 643 9.59 -11.13 -2.70
C ILE A 643 8.40 -10.53 -1.91
N LEU A 644 8.29 -10.84 -0.61
CA LEU A 644 7.30 -10.21 0.26
C LEU A 644 7.56 -8.69 0.38
N ARG A 645 8.84 -8.28 0.50
CA ARG A 645 9.23 -6.87 0.56
C ARG A 645 9.01 -6.14 -0.76
N LEU A 646 9.25 -6.81 -1.89
CA LEU A 646 8.94 -6.26 -3.21
C LEU A 646 7.43 -5.98 -3.37
N TRP A 647 6.57 -6.87 -2.88
CA TRP A 647 5.12 -6.61 -2.85
C TRP A 647 4.79 -5.36 -2.03
N VAL A 648 5.33 -5.21 -0.81
CA VAL A 648 5.13 -4.02 0.03
C VAL A 648 5.56 -2.74 -0.70
N SER A 649 6.66 -2.78 -1.47
CA SER A 649 7.08 -1.64 -2.28
C SER A 649 6.20 -1.39 -3.52
N SER A 650 5.48 -2.40 -4.02
CA SER A 650 4.73 -2.30 -5.29
C SER A 650 3.35 -1.65 -5.18
N VAL A 651 2.82 -1.50 -3.96
CA VAL A 651 1.45 -1.05 -3.69
C VAL A 651 1.41 0.38 -3.14
N ASP A 652 0.31 1.09 -3.41
CA ASP A 652 -0.01 2.32 -2.68
C ASP A 652 -0.58 1.97 -1.31
N TYR A 653 0.33 1.75 -0.36
CA TYR A 653 0.00 1.37 1.01
C TYR A 653 -0.84 2.39 1.77
N SER A 654 -1.03 3.63 1.28
CA SER A 654 -1.91 4.62 1.92
C SER A 654 -3.40 4.22 1.86
N SER A 655 -3.72 3.26 0.98
CA SER A 655 -5.02 2.63 0.80
C SER A 655 -5.04 1.18 1.33
N ASP A 656 -6.21 0.55 1.37
CA ASP A 656 -6.32 -0.89 1.66
C ASP A 656 -5.81 -1.70 0.45
N VAL A 657 -4.87 -2.62 0.67
CA VAL A 657 -4.11 -3.30 -0.39
C VAL A 657 -4.42 -4.80 -0.50
N PRO A 658 -4.60 -5.36 -1.71
CA PRO A 658 -4.88 -6.79 -1.89
C PRO A 658 -3.60 -7.64 -1.85
N LEU A 659 -3.69 -8.85 -1.31
CA LEU A 659 -2.67 -9.90 -1.46
C LEU A 659 -3.29 -11.30 -1.61
N GLY A 660 -2.65 -12.13 -2.45
CA GLY A 660 -2.82 -13.56 -2.47
C GLY A 660 -1.87 -14.25 -3.45
N LYS A 661 -2.24 -15.46 -3.88
CA LYS A 661 -1.34 -16.37 -4.60
C LYS A 661 -1.04 -15.94 -6.03
N ASN A 662 -1.94 -15.20 -6.69
CA ASN A 662 -1.72 -14.67 -8.04
C ASN A 662 -0.82 -13.43 -7.98
N ILE A 663 -1.06 -12.54 -7.03
CA ILE A 663 -0.23 -11.34 -6.79
C ILE A 663 1.21 -11.74 -6.42
N LEU A 664 1.39 -12.66 -5.47
CA LEU A 664 2.73 -13.16 -5.09
C LEU A 664 3.48 -13.77 -6.28
N LYS A 665 2.79 -14.53 -7.14
CA LYS A 665 3.40 -15.08 -8.36
C LYS A 665 3.85 -13.99 -9.33
N GLN A 666 3.02 -12.96 -9.56
CA GLN A 666 3.37 -11.83 -10.43
C GLN A 666 4.59 -11.07 -9.90
N ILE A 667 4.63 -10.79 -8.60
CA ILE A 667 5.78 -10.13 -7.94
C ILE A 667 7.03 -11.02 -8.04
N ALA A 668 6.91 -12.34 -7.91
CA ALA A 668 8.02 -13.27 -8.10
C ALA A 668 8.56 -13.31 -9.55
N ASP A 669 7.69 -13.23 -10.56
CA ASP A 669 8.09 -13.14 -11.97
C ASP A 669 8.77 -11.79 -12.29
N ILE A 670 8.46 -10.72 -11.55
CA ILE A 670 9.14 -9.41 -11.66
C ILE A 670 10.49 -9.44 -10.92
N TYR A 671 10.54 -9.97 -9.70
CA TYR A 671 11.77 -10.22 -8.94
C TYR A 671 12.80 -11.01 -9.77
N ARG A 672 12.34 -12.07 -10.45
CA ARG A 672 13.17 -12.89 -11.36
C ARG A 672 13.78 -12.07 -12.50
N LYS A 673 13.10 -11.04 -13.02
CA LYS A 673 13.65 -10.15 -14.05
C LYS A 673 14.79 -9.29 -13.48
N ILE A 674 14.57 -8.65 -12.32
CA ILE A 674 15.59 -7.84 -11.63
C ILE A 674 16.84 -8.71 -11.36
N ARG A 675 16.66 -9.90 -10.76
CA ARG A 675 17.77 -10.82 -10.48
C ARG A 675 18.48 -11.32 -11.75
N ASN A 676 17.75 -11.63 -12.81
CA ASN A 676 18.35 -12.06 -14.09
C ASN A 676 19.12 -10.92 -14.78
N THR A 677 18.63 -9.68 -14.73
CA THR A 677 19.35 -8.50 -15.22
C THR A 677 20.67 -8.33 -14.45
N ALA A 678 20.62 -8.33 -13.12
CA ALA A 678 21.83 -8.27 -12.29
C ALA A 678 22.81 -9.42 -12.59
N ARG A 679 22.32 -10.65 -12.77
CA ARG A 679 23.16 -11.79 -13.19
C ARG A 679 23.83 -11.55 -14.54
N PHE A 680 23.13 -10.96 -15.51
CA PHE A 680 23.70 -10.64 -16.81
C PHE A 680 24.80 -9.58 -16.68
N LEU A 681 24.59 -8.53 -15.87
CA LEU A 681 25.62 -7.53 -15.59
C LEU A 681 26.88 -8.18 -14.98
N LEU A 682 26.73 -8.86 -13.83
CA LEU A 682 27.82 -9.56 -13.13
C LEU A 682 28.56 -10.55 -14.04
N GLY A 683 27.82 -11.32 -14.83
CA GLY A 683 28.39 -12.32 -15.74
C GLY A 683 29.31 -11.72 -16.81
N ASN A 684 29.03 -10.48 -17.25
CA ASN A 684 29.77 -9.81 -18.32
C ASN A 684 30.93 -8.94 -17.83
N ILE A 685 31.19 -8.87 -16.52
CA ILE A 685 32.31 -8.11 -15.92
C ILE A 685 33.31 -8.99 -15.17
N HIS A 686 33.23 -10.31 -15.33
CA HIS A 686 34.06 -11.30 -14.61
C HIS A 686 35.57 -11.18 -14.85
N ASP A 687 35.97 -10.52 -15.94
CA ASP A 687 37.34 -10.27 -16.37
C ASP A 687 37.66 -8.76 -16.47
N PHE A 688 36.95 -7.94 -15.69
CA PHE A 688 37.05 -6.48 -15.67
C PHE A 688 37.50 -5.98 -14.29
N ASP A 689 38.57 -5.19 -14.24
CA ASP A 689 39.04 -4.48 -13.06
C ASP A 689 38.82 -2.97 -13.24
N PRO A 690 37.90 -2.32 -12.50
CA PRO A 690 37.65 -0.88 -12.62
C PRO A 690 38.89 0.01 -12.41
N ALA A 691 39.93 -0.47 -11.73
CA ALA A 691 41.17 0.28 -11.52
C ALA A 691 42.16 0.19 -12.70
N LYS A 692 41.88 -0.64 -13.72
CA LYS A 692 42.73 -0.83 -14.91
C LYS A 692 41.98 -0.67 -16.23
N ASP A 693 40.75 -1.16 -16.29
CA ASP A 693 39.97 -1.35 -17.52
C ASP A 693 38.89 -0.27 -17.72
N ALA A 694 38.67 0.62 -16.76
CA ALA A 694 37.63 1.64 -16.86
C ALA A 694 37.97 2.72 -17.91
N VAL A 695 37.05 2.96 -18.84
CA VAL A 695 37.18 3.97 -19.91
C VAL A 695 36.68 5.34 -19.42
N ALA A 696 37.31 6.44 -19.85
CA ALA A 696 36.87 7.78 -19.46
C ALA A 696 35.59 8.20 -20.22
N TYR A 697 34.66 8.87 -19.54
CA TYR A 697 33.37 9.32 -20.11
C TYR A 697 33.52 10.11 -21.43
N GLU A 698 34.59 10.90 -21.54
CA GLU A 698 34.93 11.72 -22.69
C GLU A 698 35.29 10.88 -23.93
N GLU A 699 35.82 9.67 -23.72
CA GLU A 699 36.21 8.70 -24.75
C GLU A 699 35.07 7.73 -25.10
N MET A 700 34.02 7.67 -24.26
CA MET A 700 32.97 6.68 -24.37
C MET A 700 32.11 6.81 -25.64
N PRO A 701 31.61 5.69 -26.19
CA PRO A 701 30.55 5.63 -27.20
C PRO A 701 29.34 6.45 -26.80
N GLU A 702 28.61 6.98 -27.78
CA GLU A 702 27.41 7.77 -27.47
C GLU A 702 26.30 6.95 -26.82
N LEU A 703 26.14 5.67 -27.20
CA LEU A 703 25.22 4.74 -26.52
C LEU A 703 25.56 4.57 -25.03
N ASP A 704 26.85 4.55 -24.70
CA ASP A 704 27.35 4.38 -23.33
C ASP A 704 27.14 5.67 -22.52
N ARG A 705 27.46 6.83 -23.10
CA ARG A 705 27.19 8.15 -22.50
C ARG A 705 25.68 8.39 -22.32
N TYR A 706 24.85 7.98 -23.28
CA TYR A 706 23.39 8.01 -23.17
C TYR A 706 22.89 7.07 -22.05
N MET A 707 23.44 5.88 -21.91
CA MET A 707 23.04 4.95 -20.85
C MET A 707 23.43 5.43 -19.45
N LEU A 708 24.60 6.07 -19.32
CA LEU A 708 24.98 6.78 -18.09
C LEU A 708 24.06 7.97 -17.79
N HIS A 709 23.70 8.76 -18.80
CA HIS A 709 22.68 9.81 -18.64
C HIS A 709 21.34 9.23 -18.19
N ARG A 710 20.83 8.17 -18.83
CA ARG A 710 19.57 7.53 -18.46
C ARG A 710 19.59 6.99 -17.03
N MET A 711 20.74 6.52 -16.53
CA MET A 711 20.92 6.19 -15.12
C MET A 711 20.78 7.40 -14.19
N THR A 712 21.23 8.60 -14.58
CA THR A 712 21.03 9.82 -13.76
C THR A 712 19.56 10.14 -13.54
N GLU A 713 18.72 9.98 -14.56
CA GLU A 713 17.26 10.14 -14.44
C GLU A 713 16.64 9.05 -13.57
N VAL A 714 16.92 7.78 -13.88
CA VAL A 714 16.37 6.60 -13.20
C VAL A 714 16.63 6.64 -11.69
N PHE A 715 17.87 6.93 -11.28
CA PHE A 715 18.22 6.93 -9.87
C PHE A 715 17.79 8.23 -9.15
N ALA A 716 17.55 9.33 -9.88
CA ALA A 716 16.89 10.51 -9.33
C ALA A 716 15.39 10.28 -9.09
N GLU A 717 14.68 9.64 -10.03
CA GLU A 717 13.27 9.26 -9.90
C GLU A 717 13.07 8.23 -8.75
N VAL A 718 13.96 7.25 -8.64
CA VAL A 718 14.03 6.34 -7.49
C VAL A 718 14.23 7.11 -6.18
N LYS A 719 15.17 8.06 -6.15
CA LYS A 719 15.43 8.88 -4.95
C LYS A 719 14.19 9.70 -4.56
N ASP A 720 13.51 10.34 -5.51
CA ASP A 720 12.25 11.08 -5.29
C ASP A 720 11.16 10.17 -4.68
N GLY A 721 11.05 8.93 -5.17
CA GLY A 721 10.17 7.90 -4.62
C GLY A 721 10.47 7.55 -3.16
N PHE A 722 11.75 7.55 -2.75
CA PHE A 722 12.12 7.36 -1.33
C PHE A 722 11.87 8.61 -0.47
N GLU A 723 12.27 9.79 -0.93
CA GLU A 723 12.10 11.06 -0.18
C GLU A 723 10.63 11.44 0.03
N LYS A 724 9.73 11.01 -0.87
CA LYS A 724 8.28 11.19 -0.75
C LYS A 724 7.54 9.98 -0.17
N TYR A 725 8.27 8.94 0.27
CA TYR A 725 7.71 7.67 0.77
C TYR A 725 6.80 6.93 -0.23
N GLN A 726 6.90 7.21 -1.54
CA GLN A 726 6.09 6.66 -2.64
C GLN A 726 6.78 5.45 -3.29
N TYR A 727 6.96 4.36 -2.54
CA TYR A 727 7.73 3.19 -2.97
C TYR A 727 7.22 2.51 -4.26
N PHE A 728 5.93 2.64 -4.58
CA PHE A 728 5.36 2.14 -5.83
C PHE A 728 6.00 2.79 -7.07
N ARG A 729 6.52 4.03 -6.94
CA ARG A 729 7.33 4.67 -7.99
C ARG A 729 8.63 3.93 -8.17
N PHE A 730 9.45 3.81 -7.11
CA PHE A 730 10.69 3.01 -7.12
C PHE A 730 10.50 1.63 -7.76
N PHE A 731 9.42 0.92 -7.42
CA PHE A 731 9.09 -0.39 -7.99
C PHE A 731 8.89 -0.31 -9.51
N GLN A 732 8.09 0.66 -10.00
CA GLN A 732 7.88 0.89 -11.42
C GLN A 732 9.17 1.34 -12.14
N THR A 733 9.92 2.28 -11.57
CA THR A 733 11.17 2.80 -12.13
C THR A 733 12.23 1.69 -12.28
N ILE A 734 12.47 0.89 -11.23
CA ILE A 734 13.43 -0.22 -11.27
C ILE A 734 12.97 -1.35 -12.20
N GLN A 735 11.67 -1.66 -12.25
CA GLN A 735 11.15 -2.63 -13.20
C GLN A 735 11.39 -2.15 -14.65
N ASN A 736 11.08 -0.89 -14.94
CA ASN A 736 11.26 -0.31 -16.27
C ASN A 736 12.74 -0.22 -16.65
N PHE A 737 13.62 0.21 -15.74
CA PHE A 737 15.06 0.24 -15.97
C PHE A 737 15.63 -1.16 -16.27
N CYS A 738 15.30 -2.17 -15.44
CA CYS A 738 15.79 -3.53 -15.63
C CYS A 738 15.29 -4.17 -16.94
N VAL A 739 14.05 -3.89 -17.36
CA VAL A 739 13.41 -4.53 -18.52
C VAL A 739 13.56 -3.72 -19.80
N VAL A 740 13.18 -2.44 -19.81
CA VAL A 740 13.12 -1.61 -21.01
C VAL A 740 14.50 -1.04 -21.35
N ASP A 741 15.16 -0.41 -20.39
CA ASP A 741 16.42 0.30 -20.64
C ASP A 741 17.62 -0.67 -20.73
N LEU A 742 17.73 -1.59 -19.77
CA LEU A 742 18.76 -2.63 -19.78
C LEU A 742 18.39 -3.81 -20.69
N SER A 743 17.45 -4.68 -20.30
CA SER A 743 17.28 -5.99 -20.95
C SER A 743 16.85 -5.94 -22.42
N ASN A 744 15.94 -5.05 -22.81
CA ASN A 744 15.35 -5.01 -24.16
C ASN A 744 16.10 -4.08 -25.13
N PHE A 745 17.09 -3.33 -24.63
CA PHE A 745 17.80 -2.30 -25.38
C PHE A 745 19.31 -2.45 -25.16
N TYR A 746 19.84 -1.90 -24.06
CA TYR A 746 21.29 -1.75 -23.89
C TYR A 746 22.03 -3.09 -23.83
N LEU A 747 21.55 -4.02 -23.00
CA LEU A 747 22.15 -5.36 -22.85
C LEU A 747 21.89 -6.28 -24.04
N ASP A 748 20.96 -5.91 -24.92
CA ASP A 748 20.63 -6.65 -26.13
C ASP A 748 21.58 -6.27 -27.28
N ILE A 749 21.77 -4.96 -27.49
CA ILE A 749 22.78 -4.39 -28.40
C ILE A 749 24.19 -4.79 -27.95
N ALA A 750 24.48 -4.73 -26.64
CA ALA A 750 25.80 -4.97 -26.09
C ALA A 750 26.35 -6.41 -26.30
N LYS A 751 25.51 -7.39 -26.67
CA LYS A 751 25.95 -8.79 -26.86
C LYS A 751 27.05 -8.92 -27.91
N ASP A 752 26.98 -8.21 -29.04
CA ASP A 752 28.05 -8.25 -30.06
C ASP A 752 29.38 -7.78 -29.45
N ARG A 753 29.41 -6.61 -28.80
CA ARG A 753 30.65 -6.04 -28.25
C ARG A 753 31.19 -6.78 -27.02
N LEU A 754 30.32 -7.37 -26.20
CA LEU A 754 30.72 -8.16 -25.03
C LEU A 754 31.26 -9.55 -25.40
N TYR A 755 30.61 -10.23 -26.36
CA TYR A 755 30.88 -11.63 -26.68
C TYR A 755 31.88 -11.81 -27.82
N ILE A 756 31.84 -10.94 -28.85
CA ILE A 756 32.58 -11.15 -30.10
C ILE A 756 33.95 -10.47 -30.07
N SER A 757 34.06 -9.24 -29.55
CA SER A 757 35.33 -8.49 -29.48
C SER A 757 36.41 -9.23 -28.66
N ALA A 758 37.68 -8.86 -28.85
CA ALA A 758 38.76 -9.31 -27.96
C ALA A 758 38.51 -8.88 -26.50
N THR A 759 39.14 -9.56 -25.54
CA THR A 759 38.89 -9.38 -24.10
C THR A 759 39.19 -7.96 -23.61
N ASP A 760 40.30 -7.41 -24.09
CA ASP A 760 40.86 -6.09 -23.78
C ASP A 760 40.43 -4.99 -24.77
N ALA A 761 39.64 -5.32 -25.79
CA ALA A 761 39.18 -4.38 -26.82
C ALA A 761 38.45 -3.17 -26.21
N PHE A 762 38.78 -1.96 -26.67
CA PHE A 762 38.21 -0.70 -26.16
C PHE A 762 36.68 -0.69 -26.14
N ARG A 763 36.03 -1.14 -27.22
CA ARG A 763 34.55 -1.24 -27.31
C ARG A 763 33.92 -2.20 -26.29
N ARG A 764 34.69 -3.19 -25.81
CA ARG A 764 34.28 -4.12 -24.76
C ARG A 764 34.50 -3.51 -23.38
N ARG A 765 35.66 -2.91 -23.13
CA ARG A 765 35.99 -2.26 -21.85
C ARG A 765 35.09 -1.06 -21.54
N SER A 766 34.74 -0.24 -22.54
CA SER A 766 33.73 0.83 -22.37
C SER A 766 32.38 0.27 -21.93
N CYS A 767 31.89 -0.77 -22.62
CA CYS A 767 30.65 -1.43 -22.23
C CYS A 767 30.71 -1.96 -20.79
N GLN A 768 31.80 -2.67 -20.43
CA GLN A 768 31.99 -3.23 -19.09
C GLN A 768 32.05 -2.15 -18.00
N THR A 769 32.62 -0.98 -18.30
CA THR A 769 32.61 0.19 -17.41
C THR A 769 31.18 0.59 -17.04
N VAL A 770 30.30 0.72 -18.04
CA VAL A 770 28.87 1.03 -17.81
C VAL A 770 28.13 -0.13 -17.14
N LEU A 771 28.46 -1.40 -17.42
CA LEU A 771 27.86 -2.54 -16.72
C LEU A 771 28.23 -2.56 -15.22
N ALA A 772 29.47 -2.20 -14.87
CA ALA A 772 29.93 -2.06 -13.50
C ALA A 772 29.17 -0.93 -12.77
N VAL A 773 29.10 0.26 -13.38
CA VAL A 773 28.31 1.39 -12.86
C VAL A 773 26.83 1.03 -12.69
N ALA A 774 26.25 0.29 -13.64
CA ALA A 774 24.86 -0.16 -13.57
C ALA A 774 24.62 -1.13 -12.42
N VAL A 775 25.47 -2.14 -12.23
CA VAL A 775 25.23 -3.19 -11.22
C VAL A 775 25.49 -2.70 -9.80
N GLU A 776 26.51 -1.88 -9.58
CA GLU A 776 26.77 -1.26 -8.29
C GLU A 776 25.61 -0.35 -7.85
N ASN A 777 25.15 0.54 -8.75
CA ASN A 777 24.10 1.49 -8.40
C ASN A 777 22.72 0.82 -8.35
N LEU A 778 22.47 -0.23 -9.14
CA LEU A 778 21.28 -1.08 -8.96
C LEU A 778 21.27 -1.74 -7.57
N ALA A 779 22.40 -2.31 -7.12
CA ALA A 779 22.50 -2.90 -5.78
C ALA A 779 22.21 -1.86 -4.68
N LYS A 780 22.85 -0.69 -4.73
CA LYS A 780 22.65 0.42 -3.78
C LYS A 780 21.19 0.91 -3.76
N ALA A 781 20.58 1.07 -4.94
CA ALA A 781 19.21 1.55 -5.09
C ALA A 781 18.16 0.57 -4.55
N ILE A 782 18.32 -0.74 -4.78
CA ILE A 782 17.35 -1.73 -4.31
C ILE A 782 17.57 -2.14 -2.85
N ALA A 783 18.73 -1.87 -2.25
CA ALA A 783 19.10 -2.31 -0.91
C ALA A 783 18.08 -2.02 0.23
N PRO A 784 17.30 -0.92 0.25
CA PRO A 784 16.25 -0.76 1.24
C PRO A 784 15.09 -1.77 1.12
N VAL A 785 14.73 -2.16 -0.12
CA VAL A 785 13.57 -3.03 -0.39
C VAL A 785 13.98 -4.49 -0.54
N LEU A 786 15.06 -4.76 -1.27
CA LEU A 786 15.61 -6.08 -1.56
C LEU A 786 16.99 -6.26 -0.89
N PRO A 787 17.09 -6.18 0.44
CA PRO A 787 18.38 -6.14 1.13
C PRO A 787 19.21 -7.40 0.87
N HIS A 788 18.58 -8.57 0.82
CA HIS A 788 19.30 -9.83 0.58
C HIS A 788 19.82 -9.89 -0.86
N THR A 789 19.03 -9.51 -1.86
CA THR A 789 19.47 -9.50 -3.26
C THR A 789 20.52 -8.43 -3.54
N ALA A 790 20.45 -7.26 -2.90
CA ALA A 790 21.48 -6.24 -3.00
C ALA A 790 22.84 -6.72 -2.44
N GLU A 791 22.83 -7.34 -1.26
CA GLU A 791 24.02 -7.93 -0.65
C GLU A 791 24.57 -9.11 -1.46
N ASP A 792 23.70 -9.98 -1.97
CA ASP A 792 24.09 -11.11 -2.81
C ASP A 792 24.71 -10.66 -4.15
N ILE A 793 24.27 -9.52 -4.70
CA ILE A 793 24.92 -8.88 -5.85
C ILE A 793 26.30 -8.34 -5.44
N TRP A 794 26.39 -7.63 -4.31
CA TRP A 794 27.64 -7.03 -3.81
C TRP A 794 28.73 -8.08 -3.55
N GLN A 795 28.38 -9.19 -2.90
CA GLN A 795 29.28 -10.31 -2.63
C GLN A 795 29.69 -11.11 -3.89
N ASN A 796 29.07 -10.84 -5.05
CA ASN A 796 29.42 -11.47 -6.33
C ASN A 796 30.05 -10.48 -7.33
N LEU A 797 30.43 -9.27 -6.90
CA LEU A 797 31.29 -8.39 -7.69
C LEU A 797 32.68 -9.05 -7.87
N PRO A 798 33.23 -9.10 -9.10
CA PRO A 798 34.49 -9.82 -9.37
C PRO A 798 35.75 -9.03 -9.01
N TYR A 799 35.62 -7.74 -8.69
CA TYR A 799 36.68 -6.84 -8.27
C TYR A 799 36.52 -6.44 -6.79
N PRO A 800 37.62 -6.12 -6.08
CA PRO A 800 37.54 -5.67 -4.69
C PRO A 800 36.86 -4.30 -4.60
N THR A 801 35.87 -4.18 -3.73
CA THR A 801 35.33 -2.88 -3.31
C THR A 801 35.89 -2.51 -1.91
N PRO A 802 35.94 -1.23 -1.54
CA PRO A 802 36.42 -0.81 -0.21
C PRO A 802 35.43 -1.09 0.94
N TYR A 803 34.34 -1.82 0.68
CA TYR A 803 33.21 -2.02 1.57
C TYR A 803 32.81 -3.49 1.61
N LYS A 804 32.68 -4.10 2.80
CA LYS A 804 32.31 -5.52 2.92
C LYS A 804 30.84 -5.76 2.59
N SER A 805 29.99 -4.77 2.84
CA SER A 805 28.56 -4.80 2.58
C SER A 805 28.11 -3.62 1.71
N VAL A 806 27.09 -3.84 0.88
CA VAL A 806 26.44 -2.77 0.09
C VAL A 806 26.01 -1.59 0.95
N PHE A 807 25.60 -1.85 2.21
CA PHE A 807 25.14 -0.82 3.14
C PHE A 807 26.24 0.11 3.64
N GLU A 808 27.50 -0.33 3.62
CA GLU A 808 28.66 0.53 3.94
C GLU A 808 29.02 1.47 2.80
N SER A 809 28.60 1.18 1.56
CA SER A 809 28.93 2.01 0.39
C SER A 809 28.11 3.31 0.28
N GLY A 810 27.04 3.41 1.06
CA GLY A 810 26.09 4.52 1.05
C GLY A 810 25.16 4.52 -0.17
N TRP A 811 24.38 5.60 -0.30
CA TRP A 811 23.43 5.75 -1.40
C TRP A 811 24.12 5.88 -2.77
N VAL A 812 23.33 5.68 -3.83
CA VAL A 812 23.73 5.90 -5.24
C VAL A 812 24.41 7.26 -5.40
N LYS A 813 25.61 7.22 -6.02
CA LYS A 813 26.41 8.39 -6.40
C LYS A 813 26.74 8.25 -7.88
N LEU A 814 26.43 9.30 -8.63
CA LEU A 814 26.65 9.40 -10.07
C LEU A 814 27.40 10.70 -10.33
N GLU A 815 28.25 10.74 -11.36
CA GLU A 815 28.97 11.96 -11.69
C GLU A 815 28.03 12.96 -12.38
N SER A 816 28.13 14.24 -12.01
CA SER A 816 27.31 15.30 -12.60
C SER A 816 27.50 15.43 -14.12
N LYS A 817 28.70 15.11 -14.63
CA LYS A 817 29.01 15.12 -16.07
C LYS A 817 28.28 14.05 -16.89
N TRP A 818 27.71 13.02 -16.25
CA TRP A 818 26.92 12.01 -16.97
C TRP A 818 25.52 12.53 -17.34
N HIS A 819 25.00 13.54 -16.66
CA HIS A 819 23.70 14.13 -16.95
C HIS A 819 23.80 15.08 -18.15
N ASN A 820 23.59 14.53 -19.36
CA ASN A 820 23.62 15.28 -20.62
C ASN A 820 22.27 15.20 -21.37
N PRO A 821 21.34 16.15 -21.16
CA PRO A 821 20.03 16.19 -21.82
C PRO A 821 20.07 16.34 -23.35
N GLU A 822 21.18 16.81 -23.94
CA GLU A 822 21.28 16.98 -25.39
C GLU A 822 21.20 15.65 -26.15
N LEU A 823 21.61 14.55 -25.48
CA LEU A 823 21.50 13.19 -26.01
C LEU A 823 20.04 12.71 -26.13
N VAL A 824 19.09 13.27 -25.36
CA VAL A 824 17.72 12.73 -25.25
C VAL A 824 16.97 12.79 -26.59
N LYS A 825 17.03 13.91 -27.32
CA LYS A 825 16.31 14.09 -28.61
C LYS A 825 16.65 12.95 -29.58
N LEU A 826 17.95 12.81 -29.87
CA LEU A 826 18.47 11.83 -30.83
C LEU A 826 18.19 10.40 -30.38
N TRP A 827 18.43 10.07 -29.10
CA TRP A 827 18.25 8.70 -28.62
C TRP A 827 16.79 8.28 -28.46
N GLU A 828 15.86 9.22 -28.24
CA GLU A 828 14.43 8.95 -28.38
C GLU A 828 14.05 8.61 -29.83
N GLU A 829 14.53 9.38 -30.81
CA GLU A 829 14.21 9.18 -32.23
C GLU A 829 14.83 7.88 -32.79
N LEU A 830 16.05 7.55 -32.37
CA LEU A 830 16.68 6.25 -32.60
C LEU A 830 15.88 5.09 -31.95
N ARG A 831 15.37 5.26 -30.72
CA ARG A 831 14.56 4.24 -30.05
C ARG A 831 13.19 4.05 -30.71
N LYS A 832 12.51 5.13 -31.10
CA LYS A 832 11.26 5.08 -31.90
C LYS A 832 11.51 4.33 -33.22
N THR A 833 12.63 4.63 -33.90
CA THR A 833 13.04 3.94 -35.14
C THR A 833 13.32 2.45 -34.92
N ARG A 834 14.09 2.06 -33.87
CA ARG A 834 14.31 0.64 -33.50
C ARG A 834 12.99 -0.09 -33.23
N THR A 835 12.00 0.58 -32.63
CA THR A 835 10.68 0.00 -32.39
C THR A 835 9.93 -0.32 -33.69
N GLU A 836 9.93 0.57 -34.68
CA GLU A 836 9.29 0.30 -35.98
C GLU A 836 10.05 -0.76 -36.79
N VAL A 837 11.39 -0.73 -36.78
CA VAL A 837 12.22 -1.77 -37.42
C VAL A 837 11.93 -3.14 -36.83
N ASN A 838 11.85 -3.25 -35.49
CA ASN A 838 11.50 -4.50 -34.81
C ASN A 838 10.11 -5.03 -35.17
N LYS A 839 9.11 -4.17 -35.42
CA LYS A 839 7.78 -4.63 -35.90
C LYS A 839 7.87 -5.32 -37.26
N VAL A 840 8.62 -4.74 -38.21
CA VAL A 840 8.78 -5.31 -39.55
C VAL A 840 9.62 -6.59 -39.52
N LEU A 841 10.67 -6.63 -38.69
CA LEU A 841 11.46 -7.85 -38.45
C LEU A 841 10.62 -8.97 -37.85
N GLU A 842 9.80 -8.71 -36.81
CA GLU A 842 8.95 -9.75 -36.23
C GLU A 842 7.84 -10.22 -37.19
N LYS A 843 7.31 -9.35 -38.07
CA LYS A 843 6.43 -9.78 -39.18
C LYS A 843 7.17 -10.76 -40.10
N ALA A 844 8.36 -10.39 -40.57
CA ALA A 844 9.17 -11.22 -41.46
C ALA A 844 9.59 -12.57 -40.82
N ARG A 845 9.74 -12.60 -39.48
CA ARG A 845 9.99 -13.83 -38.72
C ARG A 845 8.73 -14.70 -38.55
N ALA A 846 7.57 -14.09 -38.28
CA ALA A 846 6.30 -14.80 -38.15
C ALA A 846 5.87 -15.47 -39.48
N GLU A 847 6.09 -14.79 -40.60
CA GLU A 847 5.82 -15.28 -41.96
C GLU A 847 6.98 -16.14 -42.52
N LYS A 848 8.06 -16.32 -41.75
CA LYS A 848 9.25 -17.17 -42.04
C LYS A 848 10.12 -16.75 -43.23
N ALA A 849 10.07 -15.49 -43.62
CA ALA A 849 11.01 -14.92 -44.58
C ALA A 849 12.45 -14.91 -44.01
N ILE A 850 12.59 -14.74 -42.69
CA ILE A 850 13.84 -14.83 -41.91
C ILE A 850 13.62 -15.65 -40.62
N GLY A 851 14.65 -16.33 -40.11
CA GLY A 851 14.59 -17.06 -38.83
C GLY A 851 15.00 -16.19 -37.62
N ALA A 852 16.21 -15.64 -37.67
CA ALA A 852 16.77 -14.69 -36.71
C ALA A 852 16.87 -13.27 -37.31
N PRO A 853 16.82 -12.20 -36.48
CA PRO A 853 17.05 -10.83 -36.94
C PRO A 853 18.37 -10.61 -37.70
N LEU A 854 19.43 -11.34 -37.35
CA LEU A 854 20.71 -11.30 -38.07
C LEU A 854 20.64 -11.82 -39.51
N GLU A 855 19.61 -12.57 -39.91
CA GLU A 855 19.40 -12.96 -41.32
C GLU A 855 18.86 -11.81 -42.19
N ALA A 856 18.60 -10.64 -41.59
CA ALA A 856 18.00 -9.49 -42.25
C ALA A 856 19.00 -8.41 -42.69
N LYS A 857 18.63 -7.73 -43.77
CA LYS A 857 19.09 -6.39 -44.16
C LYS A 857 17.90 -5.44 -44.04
N VAL A 858 18.10 -4.33 -43.32
CA VAL A 858 17.07 -3.29 -43.15
C VAL A 858 17.29 -2.22 -44.21
N LEU A 859 16.23 -1.83 -44.90
CA LEU A 859 16.23 -0.71 -45.83
C LEU A 859 15.45 0.43 -45.17
N LEU A 860 16.12 1.55 -44.87
CA LEU A 860 15.61 2.58 -43.96
C LEU A 860 15.53 3.94 -44.66
N TYR A 861 14.32 4.45 -44.82
CA TYR A 861 14.03 5.79 -45.31
C TYR A 861 13.62 6.69 -44.14
N VAL A 862 14.31 7.82 -43.95
CA VAL A 862 13.95 8.86 -42.97
C VAL A 862 13.64 10.14 -43.72
N LYS A 863 12.44 10.70 -43.53
CA LYS A 863 11.98 11.89 -44.26
C LYS A 863 12.61 13.19 -43.76
N ASP A 864 12.88 13.30 -42.46
CA ASP A 864 13.58 14.45 -41.91
C ASP A 864 15.06 14.43 -42.33
N ALA A 865 15.55 15.55 -42.83
CA ALA A 865 16.92 15.68 -43.29
C ALA A 865 17.92 15.79 -42.13
N GLU A 866 17.55 16.46 -41.03
CA GLU A 866 18.44 16.63 -39.86
C GLU A 866 18.72 15.26 -39.21
N PHE A 867 17.66 14.50 -38.90
CA PHE A 867 17.78 13.14 -38.38
C PHE A 867 18.40 12.17 -39.39
N ARG A 868 18.13 12.29 -40.71
CA ARG A 868 18.80 11.47 -41.75
C ARG A 868 20.32 11.68 -41.74
N GLU A 869 20.78 12.92 -41.68
CA GLU A 869 22.23 13.23 -41.64
C GLU A 869 22.88 12.72 -40.35
N GLN A 870 22.21 12.87 -39.20
CA GLN A 870 22.66 12.34 -37.91
C GLN A 870 22.80 10.81 -37.94
N ILE A 871 21.80 10.06 -38.44
CA ILE A 871 21.92 8.59 -38.50
C ILE A 871 22.86 8.08 -39.59
N GLN A 872 23.14 8.88 -40.62
CA GLN A 872 24.14 8.54 -41.64
C GLN A 872 25.57 8.54 -41.06
N ALA A 873 25.84 9.31 -39.99
CA ALA A 873 27.09 9.19 -39.24
C ALA A 873 27.25 7.82 -38.54
N PHE A 874 26.13 7.18 -38.15
CA PHE A 874 26.10 5.82 -37.60
C PHE A 874 26.02 4.71 -38.67
N ASN A 875 26.27 5.00 -39.95
CA ASN A 875 26.32 3.98 -41.02
C ASN A 875 27.45 4.22 -42.04
N PRO A 876 28.74 4.10 -41.64
CA PRO A 876 29.87 4.53 -42.47
C PRO A 876 30.12 3.66 -43.71
N ILE A 877 29.67 2.40 -43.72
CA ILE A 877 30.03 1.39 -44.73
C ILE A 877 29.55 1.76 -46.14
N ALA A 878 28.38 2.40 -46.26
CA ALA A 878 27.69 2.66 -47.53
C ALA A 878 28.45 3.55 -48.55
N LYS A 879 29.57 4.17 -48.17
CA LYS A 879 30.46 4.92 -49.09
C LYS A 879 31.57 4.08 -49.74
N ALA A 880 31.86 2.87 -49.23
CA ALA A 880 32.94 2.04 -49.76
C ALA A 880 32.56 1.34 -51.08
N ASP A 881 31.41 0.67 -51.11
CA ASP A 881 31.02 -0.20 -52.23
C ASP A 881 30.80 0.57 -53.54
N LYS A 882 30.20 1.77 -53.49
CA LYS A 882 29.95 2.61 -54.69
C LYS A 882 31.24 2.93 -55.47
N ASN A 883 32.33 3.21 -54.75
CA ASN A 883 33.63 3.45 -55.39
C ASN A 883 34.24 2.15 -55.98
N GLN A 884 33.93 0.97 -55.45
CA GLN A 884 34.41 -0.29 -56.02
C GLN A 884 33.64 -0.69 -57.28
N SER A 885 32.33 -0.44 -57.36
CA SER A 885 31.56 -0.66 -58.59
C SER A 885 32.10 0.18 -59.77
N GLU A 886 32.32 1.48 -59.57
CA GLU A 886 32.84 2.37 -60.63
C GLU A 886 34.25 1.95 -61.09
N ILE A 887 35.09 1.44 -60.18
CA ILE A 887 36.45 0.96 -60.50
C ILE A 887 36.45 -0.41 -61.23
N LEU A 888 35.41 -1.23 -61.09
CA LEU A 888 35.24 -2.45 -61.89
C LEU A 888 34.71 -2.15 -63.30
N GLU A 889 33.70 -1.29 -63.43
CA GLU A 889 33.14 -0.94 -64.74
C GLU A 889 34.19 -0.22 -65.62
N ALA A 890 34.96 0.71 -65.03
CA ALA A 890 36.07 1.40 -65.70
C ALA A 890 37.27 0.50 -66.10
N LYS A 891 37.21 -0.82 -65.84
CA LYS A 891 38.24 -1.80 -66.24
C LYS A 891 37.80 -2.80 -67.31
N ILE A 892 36.54 -2.76 -67.75
CA ILE A 892 36.02 -3.70 -68.76
C ILE A 892 36.09 -3.11 -70.18
N GLU A 893 36.08 -1.77 -70.32
CA GLU A 893 36.24 -1.09 -71.61
C GLU A 893 37.72 -0.95 -72.04
N ASN A 894 38.41 -2.05 -72.37
CA ASN A 894 39.59 -2.05 -73.27
C ASN A 894 40.10 -3.48 -73.64
N GLU A 895 39.39 -4.20 -74.52
CA GLU A 895 39.91 -4.70 -75.81
C GLU A 895 38.87 -5.62 -76.53
N PRO A 896 38.80 -5.64 -77.88
CA PRO A 896 37.69 -6.28 -78.59
C PRO A 896 38.00 -7.65 -79.23
N GLY A 897 37.02 -8.57 -79.17
CA GLY A 897 36.64 -9.34 -80.36
C GLY A 897 36.57 -10.87 -80.25
N LYS A 898 35.33 -11.39 -80.13
CA LYS A 898 34.69 -12.27 -81.15
C LYS A 898 33.29 -12.73 -80.70
N ILE A 899 32.25 -12.15 -81.30
CA ILE A 899 30.92 -12.77 -81.38
C ILE A 899 30.43 -12.65 -82.82
N ALA A 900 29.95 -13.75 -83.39
CA ALA A 900 29.39 -13.79 -84.74
C ALA A 900 28.05 -14.53 -84.75
N LYS A 901 27.00 -13.78 -85.08
CA LYS A 901 25.67 -14.13 -85.63
C LYS A 901 25.20 -15.60 -85.58
N ILE A 902 23.93 -15.78 -85.19
CA ILE A 902 22.84 -16.13 -86.12
C ILE A 902 21.47 -15.71 -85.51
N ASN A 903 20.47 -15.51 -86.37
CA ASN A 903 19.09 -15.09 -86.08
C ASN A 903 18.20 -15.53 -87.27
N PRO A 904 16.87 -15.72 -87.13
CA PRO A 904 16.10 -16.47 -86.14
C PRO A 904 15.47 -17.76 -86.74
N ASN A 905 14.57 -18.39 -85.99
CA ASN A 905 13.57 -19.39 -86.43
C ASN A 905 14.08 -20.74 -86.97
N ASP A 906 14.13 -21.73 -86.08
CA ASP A 906 13.52 -23.04 -86.38
C ASP A 906 13.00 -23.71 -85.09
N ALA A 907 11.93 -24.49 -85.20
CA ALA A 907 11.24 -25.19 -84.10
C ALA A 907 10.37 -26.33 -84.69
N PRO A 908 9.73 -27.24 -83.89
CA PRO A 908 9.79 -27.45 -82.44
C PRO A 908 10.05 -28.94 -82.04
N LYS A 909 9.98 -29.30 -80.76
CA LYS A 909 8.97 -30.28 -80.24
C LYS A 909 9.02 -30.54 -78.73
N PHE A 910 7.81 -30.53 -78.14
CA PHE A 910 7.52 -30.72 -76.71
C PHE A 910 6.87 -32.11 -76.51
N THR A 911 7.63 -33.21 -76.44
CA THR A 911 7.03 -34.58 -76.51
C THR A 911 7.68 -35.66 -75.61
N THR A 912 8.19 -35.34 -74.41
CA THR A 912 8.74 -36.39 -73.50
C THR A 912 8.47 -36.21 -72.01
N ILE A 913 8.14 -35.01 -71.52
CA ILE A 913 7.91 -34.77 -70.07
C ILE A 913 6.41 -34.86 -69.70
N PHE A 914 5.51 -34.35 -70.55
CA PHE A 914 4.07 -34.31 -70.28
C PHE A 914 3.42 -35.70 -70.10
N ALA A 915 3.94 -36.72 -70.81
CA ALA A 915 3.40 -38.08 -70.79
C ALA A 915 3.59 -38.81 -69.44
N LYS A 916 4.61 -38.45 -68.63
CA LYS A 916 4.80 -39.04 -67.30
C LYS A 916 3.95 -38.40 -66.20
N ILE A 917 3.49 -37.17 -66.42
CA ILE A 917 2.67 -36.43 -65.44
C ILE A 917 1.19 -36.81 -65.58
N MET A 918 0.69 -36.96 -66.82
CA MET A 918 -0.71 -37.37 -67.05
C MET A 918 -1.04 -38.76 -66.49
N ASN A 919 -0.11 -39.72 -66.57
CA ASN A 919 -0.32 -41.05 -65.98
C ASN A 919 -0.30 -41.06 -64.44
N PHE A 920 0.15 -40.00 -63.76
CA PHE A 920 0.02 -39.87 -62.31
C PHE A 920 -1.32 -39.23 -61.89
N LEU A 921 -1.93 -38.44 -62.79
CA LEU A 921 -3.22 -37.76 -62.56
C LEU A 921 -4.43 -38.63 -62.97
N ALA A 922 -4.23 -39.62 -63.84
CA ALA A 922 -5.28 -40.54 -64.28
C ALA A 922 -5.81 -41.45 -63.16
N ASP A 923 -4.93 -41.98 -62.30
CA ASP A 923 -5.28 -42.94 -61.23
C ASP A 923 -5.66 -42.27 -59.90
N PHE A 924 -5.69 -40.92 -59.87
CA PHE A 924 -6.02 -40.15 -58.67
C PHE A 924 -7.47 -40.33 -58.18
N PRO A 925 -8.51 -40.42 -59.05
CA PRO A 925 -9.90 -40.56 -58.60
C PRO A 925 -10.19 -41.86 -57.84
N GLU A 926 -9.68 -43.02 -58.30
CA GLU A 926 -9.98 -44.32 -57.67
C GLU A 926 -9.27 -44.47 -56.30
N ASN A 927 -8.06 -43.92 -56.17
CA ASN A 927 -7.34 -43.94 -54.90
C ASN A 927 -7.95 -42.97 -53.87
N LEU A 928 -8.48 -41.82 -54.32
CA LEU A 928 -9.19 -40.88 -53.44
C LEU A 928 -10.50 -41.48 -52.89
N PHE A 929 -11.23 -42.26 -53.69
CA PHE A 929 -12.49 -42.88 -53.27
C PHE A 929 -12.30 -43.95 -52.20
N LYS A 930 -11.21 -44.74 -52.27
CA LYS A 930 -10.82 -45.67 -51.20
C LYS A 930 -10.48 -44.96 -49.88
N LEU A 931 -9.79 -43.82 -49.95
CA LEU A 931 -9.40 -43.07 -48.76
C LEU A 931 -10.61 -42.50 -47.99
N PHE A 932 -11.67 -42.12 -48.72
CA PHE A 932 -12.91 -41.58 -48.14
C PHE A 932 -13.83 -42.64 -47.52
N SER A 933 -13.71 -43.92 -47.89
CA SER A 933 -14.59 -44.98 -47.36
C SER A 933 -14.23 -45.48 -45.95
N GLU A 934 -13.01 -45.24 -45.44
CA GLU A 934 -12.54 -45.88 -44.19
C GLU A 934 -12.43 -44.95 -42.96
N TYR A 935 -12.36 -43.61 -43.13
CA TYR A 935 -12.06 -42.66 -42.04
C TYR A 935 -13.16 -41.62 -41.76
N GLN A 936 -14.39 -42.09 -41.53
CA GLN A 936 -15.60 -41.25 -41.55
C GLN A 936 -15.89 -40.38 -40.31
N LYS A 937 -14.97 -40.23 -39.33
CA LYS A 937 -15.28 -39.55 -38.03
C LYS A 937 -14.34 -38.46 -37.47
N PRO A 938 -13.05 -38.28 -37.84
CA PRO A 938 -12.23 -37.21 -37.26
C PRO A 938 -12.21 -35.89 -38.05
N LEU A 939 -12.52 -35.89 -39.35
CA LEU A 939 -12.28 -34.72 -40.24
C LEU A 939 -13.36 -33.62 -40.18
N GLY A 940 -14.61 -33.95 -39.86
CA GLY A 940 -15.72 -32.98 -39.89
C GLY A 940 -15.56 -31.81 -38.91
N GLY A 941 -15.00 -32.05 -37.73
CA GLY A 941 -14.75 -31.01 -36.72
C GLY A 941 -13.71 -29.98 -37.16
N LEU A 942 -12.64 -30.43 -37.83
CA LEU A 942 -11.58 -29.54 -38.33
C LEU A 942 -12.11 -28.62 -39.45
N PHE A 943 -12.95 -29.15 -40.34
CA PHE A 943 -13.56 -28.38 -41.42
C PHE A 943 -14.52 -27.30 -40.91
N LEU A 944 -15.34 -27.60 -39.89
CA LEU A 944 -16.21 -26.64 -39.22
C LEU A 944 -15.43 -25.51 -38.53
N ILE A 945 -14.32 -25.82 -37.86
CA ILE A 945 -13.44 -24.82 -37.23
C ILE A 945 -12.85 -23.87 -38.30
N ILE A 946 -12.36 -24.40 -39.42
CA ILE A 946 -11.79 -23.60 -40.51
C ILE A 946 -12.85 -22.67 -41.13
N ILE A 947 -14.06 -23.17 -41.39
CA ILE A 947 -15.17 -22.35 -41.89
C ILE A 947 -15.55 -21.26 -40.88
N SER A 948 -15.57 -21.58 -39.58
CA SER A 948 -15.91 -20.60 -38.53
C SER A 948 -14.88 -19.48 -38.46
N VAL A 949 -13.59 -19.80 -38.55
CA VAL A 949 -12.49 -18.81 -38.57
C VAL A 949 -12.53 -17.95 -39.84
N LEU A 950 -12.88 -18.53 -41.00
CA LEU A 950 -13.09 -17.75 -42.23
C LEU A 950 -14.30 -16.81 -42.11
N LEU A 951 -15.44 -17.28 -41.61
CA LEU A 951 -16.63 -16.43 -41.42
C LEU A 951 -16.31 -15.26 -40.49
N ILE A 952 -15.65 -15.51 -39.35
CA ILE A 952 -15.25 -14.47 -38.41
C ILE A 952 -14.33 -13.46 -39.09
N ARG A 953 -13.31 -13.88 -39.86
CA ARG A 953 -12.44 -12.96 -40.60
C ARG A 953 -13.22 -12.11 -41.61
N VAL A 954 -14.09 -12.71 -42.42
CA VAL A 954 -14.90 -11.99 -43.41
C VAL A 954 -15.85 -11.00 -42.73
N THR A 955 -16.45 -11.36 -41.59
CA THR A 955 -17.31 -10.45 -40.81
C THR A 955 -16.52 -9.31 -40.17
N VAL A 956 -15.33 -9.56 -39.61
CA VAL A 956 -14.47 -8.53 -39.03
C VAL A 956 -13.99 -7.55 -40.10
N THR A 957 -13.44 -8.03 -41.22
CA THR A 957 -12.99 -7.15 -42.31
C THR A 957 -14.16 -6.40 -42.98
N GLY A 958 -15.35 -7.00 -43.03
CA GLY A 958 -16.57 -6.31 -43.46
C GLY A 958 -16.98 -5.17 -42.51
N LEU A 959 -16.85 -5.36 -41.19
CA LEU A 959 -17.12 -4.33 -40.19
C LEU A 959 -16.06 -3.21 -40.21
N GLU A 960 -14.78 -3.56 -40.37
CA GLU A 960 -13.67 -2.61 -40.53
C GLU A 960 -13.91 -1.73 -41.76
N THR A 961 -14.25 -2.32 -42.92
CA THR A 961 -14.56 -1.60 -44.17
C THR A 961 -15.76 -0.65 -44.06
N ILE A 962 -16.74 -0.96 -43.19
CA ILE A 962 -17.89 -0.06 -42.93
C ILE A 962 -17.49 1.10 -42.02
N ASN A 963 -16.56 0.90 -41.10
CA ASN A 963 -16.11 1.90 -40.14
C ASN A 963 -15.24 3.00 -40.79
N ASP A 964 -14.53 2.66 -41.87
CA ASP A 964 -13.70 3.58 -42.66
C ASP A 964 -14.51 4.50 -43.61
N LEU A 965 -15.84 4.37 -43.67
CA LEU A 965 -16.71 5.26 -44.47
C LEU A 965 -16.89 6.62 -43.76
N PRO A 966 -16.46 7.77 -44.35
CA PRO A 966 -16.48 9.07 -43.66
C PRO A 966 -17.86 9.55 -43.19
N ILE A 967 -18.93 9.09 -43.86
CA ILE A 967 -20.33 9.36 -43.48
C ILE A 967 -20.69 8.78 -42.12
N VAL A 968 -20.11 7.65 -41.71
CA VAL A 968 -20.45 6.97 -40.45
C VAL A 968 -19.95 7.79 -39.25
N ASN A 969 -18.69 8.25 -39.27
CA ASN A 969 -18.16 9.11 -38.22
C ASN A 969 -18.93 10.42 -38.10
N PHE A 970 -19.24 11.09 -39.22
CA PHE A 970 -20.06 12.32 -39.21
C PHE A 970 -21.47 12.10 -38.65
N LEU A 971 -22.14 10.99 -38.99
CA LEU A 971 -23.43 10.63 -38.40
C LEU A 971 -23.33 10.34 -36.89
N MET A 972 -22.28 9.64 -36.46
CA MET A 972 -22.06 9.30 -35.05
C MET A 972 -21.72 10.53 -34.20
N GLU A 973 -20.95 11.49 -34.74
CA GLU A 973 -20.74 12.80 -34.11
C GLU A 973 -22.06 13.60 -34.02
N LEU A 974 -22.85 13.65 -35.10
CA LEU A 974 -24.12 14.38 -35.11
C LEU A 974 -25.11 13.79 -34.08
N VAL A 975 -25.22 12.46 -34.00
CA VAL A 975 -25.99 11.75 -32.98
C VAL A 975 -25.45 12.02 -31.58
N GLY A 976 -24.12 11.97 -31.41
CA GLY A 976 -23.45 12.29 -30.14
C GLY A 976 -23.72 13.70 -29.64
N ILE A 977 -23.71 14.70 -30.55
CA ILE A 977 -24.03 16.10 -30.25
C ILE A 977 -25.51 16.23 -29.85
N ILE A 978 -26.44 15.61 -30.60
CA ILE A 978 -27.87 15.63 -30.28
C ILE A 978 -28.15 14.98 -28.91
N TYR A 979 -27.53 13.84 -28.61
CA TYR A 979 -27.67 13.19 -27.29
C TYR A 979 -27.00 14.00 -26.17
N THR A 980 -25.88 14.66 -26.42
CA THR A 980 -25.21 15.54 -25.44
C THR A 980 -26.07 16.76 -25.11
N ILE A 981 -26.64 17.43 -26.13
CA ILE A 981 -27.57 18.55 -25.93
C ILE A 981 -28.81 18.08 -25.16
N ARG A 982 -29.39 16.93 -25.51
CA ARG A 982 -30.52 16.33 -24.78
C ARG A 982 -30.16 16.01 -23.33
N PHE A 983 -28.99 15.43 -23.08
CA PHE A 983 -28.51 15.10 -21.74
C PHE A 983 -28.32 16.34 -20.86
N ILE A 984 -27.69 17.40 -21.40
CA ILE A 984 -27.50 18.68 -20.68
C ILE A 984 -28.85 19.32 -20.35
N THR A 985 -29.76 19.40 -21.34
CA THR A 985 -31.06 20.06 -21.17
C THR A 985 -32.04 19.29 -20.29
N HIS A 986 -31.99 17.96 -20.24
CA HIS A 986 -32.94 17.14 -19.47
C HIS A 986 -32.43 16.76 -18.07
N ASN A 987 -31.12 16.51 -17.92
CA ASN A 987 -30.54 16.01 -16.67
C ASN A 987 -29.78 17.07 -15.87
N LEU A 988 -28.89 17.86 -16.50
CA LEU A 988 -28.03 18.80 -15.79
C LEU A 988 -28.77 20.08 -15.34
N LEU A 989 -29.54 20.72 -16.23
CA LEU A 989 -30.22 21.99 -15.92
C LEU A 989 -31.38 21.86 -14.91
N PHE A 990 -31.84 20.63 -14.62
CA PHE A 990 -32.99 20.36 -13.73
C PHE A 990 -32.71 19.29 -12.66
N ALA A 991 -31.46 19.14 -12.22
CA ALA A 991 -31.11 18.32 -11.06
C ALA A 991 -31.14 19.14 -9.77
N LYS A 992 -31.90 18.70 -8.76
CA LYS A 992 -32.01 19.40 -7.46
C LYS A 992 -30.90 19.03 -6.46
N SER A 993 -30.14 17.95 -6.70
CA SER A 993 -29.02 17.52 -5.85
C SER A 993 -28.04 16.65 -6.64
N ARG A 994 -26.80 16.49 -6.14
CA ARG A 994 -25.80 15.58 -6.72
C ARG A 994 -26.29 14.12 -6.80
N GLN A 995 -27.06 13.68 -5.82
CA GLN A 995 -27.58 12.31 -5.76
C GLN A 995 -28.66 12.09 -6.83
N ASN A 996 -29.60 13.02 -6.97
CA ASN A 996 -30.62 12.99 -8.03
C ASN A 996 -30.01 13.10 -9.44
N LEU A 997 -28.92 13.87 -9.60
CA LEU A 997 -28.15 13.90 -10.85
C LEU A 997 -27.54 12.52 -11.14
N SER A 998 -26.89 11.88 -10.16
CA SER A 998 -26.26 10.55 -10.31
C SER A 998 -27.28 9.47 -10.71
N GLU A 999 -28.49 9.50 -10.12
CA GLU A 999 -29.57 8.57 -10.49
C GLU A 999 -30.08 8.81 -11.93
N LYS A 1000 -30.36 10.07 -12.31
CA LYS A 1000 -30.76 10.41 -13.69
C LYS A 1000 -29.70 10.02 -14.71
N ILE A 1001 -28.41 10.19 -14.38
CA ILE A 1001 -27.29 9.76 -15.22
C ILE A 1001 -27.27 8.23 -15.35
N LYS A 1002 -27.46 7.48 -14.26
CA LYS A 1002 -27.58 6.01 -14.29
C LYS A 1002 -28.72 5.55 -15.20
N VAL A 1003 -29.93 6.06 -15.03
CA VAL A 1003 -31.09 5.69 -15.86
C VAL A 1003 -30.84 6.00 -17.33
N THR A 1004 -30.31 7.19 -17.63
CA THR A 1004 -30.00 7.58 -19.03
C THR A 1004 -28.89 6.71 -19.64
N ALA A 1005 -27.92 6.25 -18.83
CA ALA A 1005 -26.88 5.33 -19.28
C ALA A 1005 -27.42 3.91 -19.49
N GLU A 1006 -28.35 3.44 -18.64
CA GLU A 1006 -29.02 2.13 -18.80
C GLU A 1006 -29.88 2.09 -20.06
N ASP A 1007 -30.60 3.17 -20.38
CA ASP A 1007 -31.38 3.30 -21.63
C ASP A 1007 -30.51 3.32 -22.90
N ILE A 1008 -29.32 3.94 -22.85
CA ILE A 1008 -28.43 4.09 -24.02
C ILE A 1008 -27.54 2.86 -24.24
N LEU A 1009 -27.02 2.25 -23.17
CA LEU A 1009 -26.03 1.16 -23.26
C LEU A 1009 -26.64 -0.23 -23.06
N GLY A 1010 -27.81 -0.33 -22.45
CA GLY A 1010 -28.38 -1.59 -21.98
C GLY A 1010 -27.72 -2.10 -20.69
N LYS A 1011 -28.51 -2.70 -19.81
CA LYS A 1011 -28.07 -3.13 -18.47
C LYS A 1011 -26.87 -4.09 -18.49
N GLU A 1012 -26.79 -4.99 -19.47
CA GLU A 1012 -25.69 -5.98 -19.54
C GLU A 1012 -24.33 -5.36 -19.92
N ALA A 1013 -24.31 -4.26 -20.69
CA ALA A 1013 -23.07 -3.58 -21.07
C ALA A 1013 -22.43 -2.82 -19.90
N LEU A 1014 -23.25 -2.16 -19.08
CA LEU A 1014 -22.78 -1.44 -17.88
C LEU A 1014 -22.11 -2.36 -16.87
N VAL A 1015 -22.63 -3.59 -16.68
CA VAL A 1015 -22.02 -4.61 -15.82
C VAL A 1015 -20.60 -4.98 -16.28
N ARG A 1016 -20.32 -4.96 -17.59
CA ARG A 1016 -18.99 -5.25 -18.14
C ARG A 1016 -18.04 -4.05 -18.14
N LYS A 1017 -18.55 -2.81 -18.16
CA LYS A 1017 -17.71 -1.60 -18.33
C LYS A 1017 -17.12 -1.05 -17.02
N ASN A 1018 -17.51 -1.58 -15.86
CA ASN A 1018 -16.94 -1.26 -14.54
C ASN A 1018 -15.54 -1.88 -14.27
N GLN A 1019 -14.81 -2.28 -15.32
CA GLN A 1019 -13.39 -2.65 -15.21
C GLN A 1019 -12.54 -1.85 -16.20
N LYS A 1020 -11.71 -0.96 -15.64
CA LYS A 1020 -10.65 -0.15 -16.29
C LYS A 1020 -11.08 0.94 -17.28
N MET A 1021 -11.04 2.20 -16.81
CA MET A 1021 -10.13 3.24 -17.33
C MET A 1021 -9.76 4.21 -16.19
N PRO A 1022 -8.59 4.87 -16.23
CA PRO A 1022 -8.22 5.93 -15.29
C PRO A 1022 -8.62 7.34 -15.80
N ASP A 1023 -8.91 8.27 -14.88
CA ASP A 1023 -9.16 9.68 -15.18
C ASP A 1023 -7.88 10.44 -15.54
N ASN A 1024 -7.89 11.23 -16.64
CA ASN A 1024 -6.91 12.31 -16.87
C ASN A 1024 -7.28 13.24 -18.05
N THR A 1025 -8.28 14.14 -17.91
CA THR A 1025 -8.59 15.13 -18.99
C THR A 1025 -9.19 16.48 -18.54
N ILE A 1026 -8.71 17.13 -17.47
CA ILE A 1026 -9.01 18.56 -17.23
C ILE A 1026 -7.78 19.33 -16.72
N GLN A 1027 -6.95 19.87 -17.63
CA GLN A 1027 -6.44 21.26 -17.59
C GLN A 1027 -5.46 21.56 -18.76
N GLN A 1028 -5.95 22.25 -19.78
CA GLN A 1028 -5.14 23.08 -20.68
C GLN A 1028 -5.90 24.40 -20.93
N SER A 1029 -5.47 25.49 -20.29
CA SER A 1029 -5.94 26.87 -20.59
C SER A 1029 -5.24 27.93 -19.71
N ALA A 1030 -3.98 28.25 -20.02
CA ALA A 1030 -3.33 29.49 -19.59
C ALA A 1030 -2.09 29.78 -20.45
N THR A 1031 -2.13 30.82 -21.28
CA THR A 1031 -0.99 31.28 -22.10
C THR A 1031 -0.93 32.80 -22.09
N LEU A 1032 0.29 33.35 -22.21
CA LEU A 1032 0.67 34.77 -22.43
C LEU A 1032 0.97 35.64 -21.19
N LEU A 1033 1.89 36.60 -21.44
CA LEU A 1033 2.51 37.60 -20.54
C LEU A 1033 3.55 37.02 -19.56
N SER A 1034 4.80 37.49 -19.46
CA SER A 1034 5.57 38.54 -20.19
C SER A 1034 7.08 38.21 -20.11
N LEU A 1035 7.89 38.19 -21.18
CA LEU A 1035 8.53 39.28 -21.95
C LEU A 1035 9.77 39.99 -21.32
N SER A 1036 10.93 39.85 -22.00
CA SER A 1036 12.21 40.61 -21.87
C SER A 1036 13.15 40.26 -20.68
N ALA A 1037 14.50 40.47 -20.72
CA ALA A 1037 15.34 41.16 -21.72
C ALA A 1037 16.78 40.57 -21.90
N LYS A 1038 17.45 41.05 -22.96
CA LYS A 1038 18.76 40.67 -23.59
C LYS A 1038 20.04 40.85 -22.75
N GLY A 1039 21.15 40.19 -23.16
CA GLY A 1039 22.54 40.67 -22.90
C GLY A 1039 23.69 39.76 -23.42
N VAL A 1040 24.38 40.13 -24.52
CA VAL A 1040 25.50 39.40 -25.20
C VAL A 1040 26.27 40.37 -26.13
N PRO A 1041 27.59 40.28 -26.44
CA PRO A 1041 28.81 39.88 -25.69
C PRO A 1041 29.83 41.07 -25.62
N PRO A 1042 31.17 40.86 -25.51
CA PRO A 1042 32.03 40.80 -26.72
C PRO A 1042 33.22 39.80 -26.68
N LYS A 1043 33.99 39.75 -27.78
CA LYS A 1043 35.22 38.94 -28.04
C LYS A 1043 36.46 39.45 -27.26
N VAL A 1044 37.69 38.91 -27.29
CA VAL A 1044 38.50 38.03 -28.20
C VAL A 1044 39.56 37.26 -27.33
N ASP A 1045 40.59 36.48 -27.74
CA ASP A 1045 41.27 36.17 -29.04
C ASP A 1045 42.04 34.81 -29.03
N THR A 1046 42.85 34.54 -30.07
CA THR A 1046 43.93 33.51 -30.22
C THR A 1046 45.30 34.20 -30.49
N PRO A 1047 46.53 33.60 -30.48
CA PRO A 1047 46.99 32.28 -30.98
C PRO A 1047 48.14 31.68 -30.08
N PRO A 1048 49.21 30.95 -30.54
CA PRO A 1048 49.48 30.17 -31.77
C PRO A 1048 49.99 28.71 -31.53
N VAL A 1049 50.30 28.01 -32.64
CA VAL A 1049 50.84 26.63 -32.71
C VAL A 1049 52.38 26.63 -32.92
N PRO A 1050 53.12 25.64 -32.40
CA PRO A 1050 54.40 25.17 -32.97
C PRO A 1050 54.34 23.71 -33.49
N GLN A 1051 55.32 23.31 -34.31
CA GLN A 1051 55.27 22.12 -35.19
C GLN A 1051 56.18 20.94 -34.79
N VAL A 1052 55.74 19.73 -35.17
CA VAL A 1052 56.50 18.58 -35.76
C VAL A 1052 57.85 18.16 -35.16
N VAL A 1053 57.93 16.86 -34.81
CA VAL A 1053 59.11 16.00 -35.04
C VAL A 1053 58.62 14.63 -35.53
N GLU A 1054 59.29 14.04 -36.53
CA GLU A 1054 59.03 12.68 -37.06
C GLU A 1054 60.11 11.68 -36.58
N THR A 1055 59.77 10.38 -36.52
CA THR A 1055 60.77 9.28 -36.51
C THR A 1055 60.26 8.02 -37.21
N GLU A 1056 61.17 7.34 -37.92
CA GLU A 1056 61.03 6.16 -38.79
C GLU A 1056 60.51 4.90 -38.04
N THR A 1057 59.46 4.19 -38.48
CA THR A 1057 59.30 3.21 -39.59
C THR A 1057 60.15 1.92 -39.53
N LEU A 1058 59.47 0.76 -39.42
CA LEU A 1058 59.95 -0.60 -39.77
C LEU A 1058 58.74 -1.44 -40.34
N PRO A 1059 58.89 -2.69 -40.82
CA PRO A 1059 58.45 -3.07 -42.18
C PRO A 1059 56.99 -3.54 -42.36
N GLN A 1060 56.56 -3.65 -43.64
CA GLN A 1060 55.16 -3.87 -44.06
C GLN A 1060 54.91 -5.24 -44.72
N GLN A 1061 53.82 -5.91 -44.33
CA GLN A 1061 52.99 -6.83 -45.14
C GLN A 1061 51.57 -6.89 -44.55
N PRO A 1062 50.55 -7.39 -45.28
CA PRO A 1062 50.03 -6.90 -46.56
C PRO A 1062 48.88 -5.88 -46.35
N LYS A 1063 48.69 -4.94 -47.29
CA LYS A 1063 48.00 -3.66 -46.99
C LYS A 1063 46.46 -3.60 -47.13
N ASN A 1064 45.78 -4.67 -47.55
CA ASN A 1064 44.40 -4.56 -48.09
C ASN A 1064 43.22 -4.97 -47.18
N ILE A 1065 43.44 -5.43 -45.94
CA ILE A 1065 42.32 -5.75 -45.02
C ILE A 1065 42.01 -4.59 -44.06
N LYS A 1066 43.04 -3.90 -43.50
CA LYS A 1066 42.84 -2.82 -42.51
C LYS A 1066 42.09 -1.59 -43.04
N ALA A 1067 41.94 -1.43 -44.36
CA ALA A 1067 41.11 -0.37 -44.96
C ALA A 1067 39.61 -0.71 -45.02
N MET A 1068 39.23 -1.98 -44.84
CA MET A 1068 37.83 -2.44 -44.89
C MET A 1068 37.14 -2.42 -43.51
N ILE A 1069 37.89 -2.11 -42.44
CA ILE A 1069 37.41 -2.08 -41.05
C ILE A 1069 37.50 -0.64 -40.53
N ALA A 1070 36.60 0.21 -41.02
CA ALA A 1070 36.47 1.60 -40.58
C ALA A 1070 35.61 1.69 -39.31
N GLY A 1071 36.24 1.61 -38.13
CA GLY A 1071 35.66 1.94 -36.82
C GLY A 1071 36.51 3.04 -36.16
N ASN A 1072 35.93 4.03 -35.48
CA ASN A 1072 35.14 3.88 -34.26
C ASN A 1072 33.80 4.66 -34.25
N GLY A 1073 33.02 4.60 -35.33
CA GLY A 1073 31.59 5.03 -35.31
C GLY A 1073 30.74 4.05 -34.51
N VAL A 1074 30.84 4.09 -33.18
CA VAL A 1074 30.90 2.86 -32.35
C VAL A 1074 29.70 1.92 -32.46
N ASP A 1075 28.47 2.45 -32.48
CA ASP A 1075 27.25 1.66 -32.46
C ASP A 1075 26.50 1.79 -33.80
N GLU A 1076 27.11 1.24 -34.86
CA GLU A 1076 26.57 1.17 -36.22
C GLU A 1076 25.07 0.78 -36.21
N LEU A 1077 24.24 1.38 -37.08
CA LEU A 1077 22.78 1.16 -37.11
C LEU A 1077 22.38 -0.33 -37.13
N ARG A 1078 23.20 -1.21 -37.72
CA ARG A 1078 23.00 -2.66 -37.72
C ARG A 1078 23.02 -3.30 -36.33
N TYR A 1079 23.84 -2.81 -35.39
CA TYR A 1079 23.80 -3.27 -33.99
C TYR A 1079 22.62 -2.68 -33.24
N LEU A 1080 22.26 -1.41 -33.53
CA LEU A 1080 21.08 -0.77 -32.98
C LEU A 1080 19.78 -1.49 -33.39
N PHE A 1081 19.72 -2.10 -34.57
CA PHE A 1081 18.56 -2.90 -35.02
C PHE A 1081 18.76 -4.43 -34.90
N ILE A 1082 19.95 -4.89 -34.51
CA ILE A 1082 20.35 -6.30 -34.38
C ILE A 1082 20.11 -7.07 -35.70
N THR A 1083 20.60 -6.49 -36.79
CA THR A 1083 20.62 -7.07 -38.14
C THR A 1083 22.05 -7.14 -38.66
N SER A 1084 22.30 -7.84 -39.76
CA SER A 1084 23.66 -7.90 -40.33
C SER A 1084 24.03 -6.64 -41.12
N GLN A 1085 23.03 -6.02 -41.74
CA GLN A 1085 23.16 -4.90 -42.67
C GLN A 1085 22.03 -3.89 -42.48
N VAL A 1086 22.33 -2.61 -42.76
CA VAL A 1086 21.38 -1.50 -42.84
C VAL A 1086 21.76 -0.61 -44.01
N GLU A 1087 20.81 -0.31 -44.88
CA GLU A 1087 20.97 0.59 -46.02
C GLU A 1087 20.07 1.81 -45.81
N LEU A 1088 20.64 3.01 -45.92
CA LEU A 1088 19.88 4.26 -45.84
C LEU A 1088 19.41 4.66 -47.24
N LEU A 1089 18.10 4.86 -47.39
CA LEU A 1089 17.45 5.18 -48.65
C LEU A 1089 17.20 6.69 -48.77
N GLU A 1090 17.50 7.25 -49.93
CA GLU A 1090 17.22 8.66 -50.21
C GLU A 1090 15.74 8.96 -50.49
N SER A 1091 14.99 7.92 -50.89
CA SER A 1091 13.59 7.96 -51.34
C SER A 1091 12.81 6.72 -50.83
N PRO A 1092 11.49 6.83 -50.53
CA PRO A 1092 10.68 5.68 -50.14
C PRO A 1092 10.30 4.76 -51.31
N GLU A 1093 10.52 5.17 -52.57
CA GLU A 1093 10.13 4.43 -53.79
C GLU A 1093 10.71 3.00 -53.81
N ALA A 1094 11.95 2.83 -53.34
CA ALA A 1094 12.61 1.53 -53.22
C ALA A 1094 11.92 0.57 -52.21
N LEU A 1095 11.06 1.08 -51.33
CA LEU A 1095 10.26 0.27 -50.41
C LEU A 1095 8.94 -0.20 -51.04
N GLU A 1096 8.41 0.49 -52.05
CA GLU A 1096 7.03 0.27 -52.53
C GLU A 1096 6.77 -1.17 -53.00
N ASN A 1097 7.77 -1.84 -53.57
CA ASN A 1097 7.66 -3.20 -54.09
C ASN A 1097 8.02 -4.31 -53.07
N LEU A 1098 8.35 -3.97 -51.82
CA LEU A 1098 8.73 -4.95 -50.79
C LEU A 1098 7.52 -5.60 -50.09
N GLU A 1099 7.65 -6.88 -49.74
CA GLU A 1099 6.65 -7.68 -49.01
C GLU A 1099 6.62 -7.36 -47.50
N TYR A 1100 7.80 -7.14 -46.93
CA TYR A 1100 8.01 -6.82 -45.52
C TYR A 1100 8.41 -5.35 -45.38
N LYS A 1101 7.42 -4.49 -45.20
CA LYS A 1101 7.61 -3.04 -45.07
C LYS A 1101 6.62 -2.39 -44.10
N SER A 1102 6.99 -1.21 -43.64
CA SER A 1102 6.11 -0.22 -43.01
C SER A 1102 6.46 1.15 -43.59
N ILE A 1103 5.48 1.95 -44.00
CA ILE A 1103 5.69 3.32 -44.51
C ILE A 1103 4.72 4.25 -43.78
N SER A 1104 5.24 5.39 -43.32
CA SER A 1104 4.53 6.42 -42.57
C SER A 1104 4.96 7.81 -43.02
N ASP A 1105 4.27 8.85 -42.56
CA ASP A 1105 4.54 10.24 -42.95
C ASP A 1105 5.94 10.77 -42.59
N SER A 1106 6.71 10.07 -41.77
CA SER A 1106 8.09 10.44 -41.35
C SER A 1106 9.13 9.34 -41.58
N LEU A 1107 8.74 8.06 -41.57
CA LEU A 1107 9.63 6.91 -41.55
C LEU A 1107 9.16 5.80 -42.51
N GLY A 1108 10.06 5.27 -43.31
CA GLY A 1108 9.88 4.06 -44.12
C GLY A 1108 10.89 2.99 -43.72
N VAL A 1109 10.42 1.76 -43.55
CA VAL A 1109 11.21 0.58 -43.19
C VAL A 1109 10.89 -0.54 -44.17
N GLY A 1110 11.91 -1.17 -44.72
CA GLY A 1110 11.85 -2.45 -45.44
C GLY A 1110 12.76 -3.49 -44.80
N VAL A 1111 12.38 -4.76 -44.90
CA VAL A 1111 13.19 -5.91 -44.47
C VAL A 1111 13.34 -6.87 -45.64
N VAL A 1112 14.60 -7.17 -45.98
CA VAL A 1112 14.98 -8.21 -46.94
C VAL A 1112 16.01 -9.14 -46.29
N LYS A 1113 16.41 -10.23 -46.97
CA LYS A 1113 17.52 -11.06 -46.47
C LYS A 1113 18.85 -10.31 -46.57
N ALA A 1114 19.76 -10.62 -45.66
CA ALA A 1114 21.13 -10.11 -45.70
C ALA A 1114 21.91 -10.72 -46.87
N ASP A 1115 22.76 -9.89 -47.48
CA ASP A 1115 23.64 -10.25 -48.59
C ASP A 1115 24.88 -11.02 -48.07
N GLY A 1116 25.27 -12.09 -48.76
CA GLY A 1116 26.45 -12.91 -48.42
C GLY A 1116 26.16 -14.15 -47.59
N GLU A 1117 27.19 -14.68 -46.92
CA GLU A 1117 27.13 -15.95 -46.19
C GLU A 1117 27.26 -15.76 -44.67
N LYS A 1118 26.80 -16.75 -43.91
CA LYS A 1118 26.75 -16.69 -42.44
C LYS A 1118 28.11 -16.98 -41.80
N CYS A 1119 28.57 -16.09 -40.93
CA CYS A 1119 29.75 -16.30 -40.10
C CYS A 1119 29.48 -17.28 -38.94
N ASP A 1120 30.31 -18.33 -38.79
CA ASP A 1120 30.18 -19.31 -37.71
C ASP A 1120 30.37 -18.74 -36.30
N ARG A 1121 31.20 -17.69 -36.15
CA ARG A 1121 31.56 -17.09 -34.85
C ARG A 1121 30.55 -16.06 -34.31
N CYS A 1122 30.11 -15.10 -35.13
CA CYS A 1122 29.20 -14.03 -34.70
C CYS A 1122 27.79 -14.09 -35.31
N TRP A 1123 27.52 -15.06 -36.19
CA TRP A 1123 26.22 -15.32 -36.82
C TRP A 1123 25.62 -14.18 -37.67
N ASN A 1124 26.38 -13.11 -37.89
CA ASN A 1124 26.11 -12.12 -38.91
C ASN A 1124 26.38 -12.71 -40.31
N TYR A 1125 25.70 -12.17 -41.30
CA TYR A 1125 25.91 -12.44 -42.72
C TYR A 1125 26.87 -11.38 -43.29
N SER A 1126 27.87 -11.81 -44.05
CA SER A 1126 28.81 -10.94 -44.74
C SER A 1126 29.18 -11.52 -46.10
N THR A 1127 29.30 -10.65 -47.09
CA THR A 1127 29.84 -10.96 -48.43
C THR A 1127 31.33 -11.33 -48.40
N HIS A 1128 32.01 -11.17 -47.26
CA HIS A 1128 33.44 -11.48 -47.09
C HIS A 1128 33.71 -12.77 -46.29
N VAL A 1129 32.69 -13.53 -45.90
CA VAL A 1129 32.90 -14.92 -45.43
C VAL A 1129 33.52 -15.72 -46.58
N GLY A 1130 34.60 -16.47 -46.30
CA GLY A 1130 35.41 -17.15 -47.32
C GLY A 1130 36.61 -16.37 -47.84
N VAL A 1131 36.79 -15.09 -47.46
CA VAL A 1131 37.96 -14.28 -47.89
C VAL A 1131 39.23 -14.63 -47.12
N SER A 1132 39.12 -15.09 -45.87
CA SER A 1132 40.28 -15.59 -45.11
C SER A 1132 40.64 -17.02 -45.52
N SER A 1133 41.91 -17.24 -45.87
CA SER A 1133 42.44 -18.58 -46.14
C SER A 1133 42.69 -19.42 -44.88
N GLU A 1134 42.80 -18.79 -43.71
CA GLU A 1134 43.10 -19.47 -42.44
C GLU A 1134 41.82 -19.86 -41.68
N ASP A 1135 40.80 -19.00 -41.71
CA ASP A 1135 39.51 -19.20 -41.07
C ASP A 1135 38.36 -18.88 -42.07
N PRO A 1136 38.11 -19.75 -43.06
CA PRO A 1136 37.24 -19.44 -44.20
C PRO A 1136 35.73 -19.37 -43.87
N THR A 1137 35.28 -19.81 -42.70
CA THR A 1137 33.84 -19.79 -42.31
C THR A 1137 33.45 -18.64 -41.38
N ILE A 1138 34.34 -17.66 -41.19
CA ILE A 1138 34.07 -16.45 -40.40
C ILE A 1138 34.23 -15.18 -41.23
N CYS A 1139 33.60 -14.09 -40.78
CA CYS A 1139 33.66 -12.79 -41.46
C CYS A 1139 34.94 -12.00 -41.10
N GLU A 1140 35.21 -10.96 -41.88
CA GLU A 1140 36.33 -10.03 -41.75
C GLU A 1140 36.52 -9.47 -40.32
N ARG A 1141 35.42 -9.04 -39.67
CA ARG A 1141 35.42 -8.62 -38.26
C ARG A 1141 35.93 -9.70 -37.31
N CYS A 1142 35.52 -10.95 -37.53
CA CYS A 1142 35.85 -12.05 -36.64
C CYS A 1142 37.30 -12.52 -36.76
N VAL A 1143 37.90 -12.45 -37.96
CA VAL A 1143 39.34 -12.72 -38.15
C VAL A 1143 40.17 -11.73 -37.34
N VAL A 1144 39.91 -10.43 -37.51
CA VAL A 1144 40.66 -9.36 -36.84
C VAL A 1144 40.41 -9.36 -35.32
N SER A 1145 39.21 -9.74 -34.88
CA SER A 1145 38.91 -9.91 -33.45
C SER A 1145 39.55 -11.16 -32.82
N LEU A 1146 39.92 -12.18 -33.61
CA LEU A 1146 40.72 -13.32 -33.12
C LEU A 1146 42.22 -12.99 -33.08
N ALA A 1147 42.67 -12.03 -33.90
CA ALA A 1147 44.03 -11.49 -33.87
C ALA A 1147 44.28 -10.46 -32.74
N GLY A 1148 43.23 -10.02 -32.03
CA GLY A 1148 43.33 -8.99 -30.99
C GLY A 1148 43.40 -7.56 -31.53
N GLU A 1149 43.08 -7.32 -32.81
CA GLU A 1149 43.23 -6.03 -33.48
C GLU A 1149 41.88 -5.31 -33.75
N PHE A 1150 40.83 -5.56 -32.94
CA PHE A 1150 39.43 -5.16 -33.20
C PHE A 1150 38.77 -4.29 -32.12
#